data_AF-A0A9N9L5L6-F1
#
_entry.id   AF-A0A9N9L5L6-F1
#
_cell.length_a   1.000
_cell.length_b   1.000
_cell.length_c   1.000
_cell.angle_alpha   90.00
_cell.angle_beta   90.00
_cell.angle_gamma   90.00
#
_symmetry.space_group_name_H-M   'P 1'
#
loop_
_entity.id
_entity.type
_entity.pdbx_description
1 polymer ?
#
loop_
_entity_poly.entity_id
_entity_poly.type
_entity_poly.pdbx_seq_one_letter_code
_entity_poly.pdbx_strand_id
1 'polypeptide(L)'
;MKYFLSSSLVLALSWANTAVAQAACSSNLLIDDYSKFSSNSNSLGFWTSDDGTTTNLKADAANKKISFTSSSSSYYYTTFECEQAKTNNYNALTFPVKGPAAAQLTVELQTSSSCATQEYTSYFTTAALTGDTQTITIPLSSFPGANLDAIKAFVFQGFTVDGTWELGQTSLVCSGGNTAPAPTPAPQPTSTRGPQAVSTDIPDPAPTGACQPLLVDDFVSQSRLTFLFYNAMLEPTSDDATMAPVEGRADTTTSVIVADNHLTLTPATGGNSYWYTQLGCTKATNVYGGIGMNIKAAAGTTFGVQLQTSEDCTTTNPTAIDVSSTDLGWVFDGTEKYYTIPFSKFNGLDTEHIMTLLFSGLSNAVTFGPIAFYCGNTGAPYSVKPLPAVTESTETIAATSGSSDLVIDTFTSTESNNLGFYHGGDDAELFKQENGKLTINTKANSDISWYTQISGGCTDITPNDNGYLHIAYSGSNEFSIALQQHNPTCNPDIAPYPFTWDSVEASRYTNTAKTDIYVPISHFVIDRTKSIGFALKGFFTATTTTVTKMEIVKSVPNGFLVPSKLDTAPLVFACTRPNSFAFAIDDGSPEFAPRVVETIAAAGIKVTFFTVGAPLLDESTNLTNVYKNMLTQGHQVAYHSYTHPPMEGLPSLAAIDWEIQQDIDAVTKTLGITSTYFRPPFGTEGARVRQRLAALIPDVKFIGWSVDVQDWLWASTDTPEKQLTNFEADVAKGGNLVVMHYLFDSTVSYLPQFIEIAQKTGKQLMRVDQCLEDPNAPPL
;
A
#
# COMPACT_ATOMS: atom_id res chain seq x y z
N MET A 1 -54.16 50.60 -9.92
CA MET A 1 -55.58 50.72 -10.34
C MET A 1 -56.25 49.37 -10.14
N LYS A 2 -57.55 49.34 -9.79
CA LYS A 2 -58.57 48.25 -9.91
C LYS A 2 -58.10 46.77 -9.83
N TYR A 3 -58.53 45.97 -8.83
CA TYR A 3 -59.85 45.30 -8.75
C TYR A 3 -60.13 44.38 -9.98
N PHE A 4 -60.46 43.08 -9.89
CA PHE A 4 -61.29 42.27 -8.95
C PHE A 4 -60.86 40.76 -9.01
N LEU A 5 -61.32 39.74 -8.24
CA LEU A 5 -62.30 39.56 -7.14
C LEU A 5 -62.01 38.26 -6.29
N SER A 6 -62.88 38.02 -5.30
CA SER A 6 -63.29 36.82 -4.51
C SER A 6 -63.21 35.41 -5.17
N SER A 7 -63.19 34.25 -4.48
CA SER A 7 -63.51 33.86 -3.07
C SER A 7 -63.04 32.39 -2.78
N SER A 8 -63.24 31.68 -1.64
CA SER A 8 -63.95 31.95 -0.34
C SER A 8 -63.51 31.02 0.82
N LEU A 9 -63.62 31.55 2.05
CA LEU A 9 -64.12 30.94 3.31
C LEU A 9 -63.67 29.54 3.85
N VAL A 10 -62.70 29.58 4.78
CA VAL A 10 -62.65 28.91 6.12
C VAL A 10 -63.11 27.44 6.28
N LEU A 11 -62.16 26.57 6.69
CA LEU A 11 -62.33 25.70 7.87
C LEU A 11 -60.97 25.26 8.44
N ALA A 12 -60.67 25.65 9.68
CA ALA A 12 -59.45 25.25 10.39
C ALA A 12 -59.76 24.07 11.32
N LEU A 13 -59.23 22.89 11.02
CA LEU A 13 -59.37 21.68 11.83
C LEU A 13 -58.03 21.34 12.49
N SER A 14 -57.97 21.50 13.81
CA SER A 14 -56.84 21.13 14.63
C SER A 14 -56.76 19.61 14.77
N TRP A 15 -55.94 18.96 13.94
CA TRP A 15 -55.56 17.56 14.16
C TRP A 15 -54.50 17.51 15.26
N ALA A 16 -54.93 17.13 16.46
CA ALA A 16 -54.00 16.80 17.53
C ALA A 16 -53.30 15.49 17.17
N ASN A 17 -52.00 15.54 16.89
CA ASN A 17 -51.19 14.33 16.79
C ASN A 17 -51.16 13.63 18.16
N THR A 18 -52.01 12.61 18.32
CA THR A 18 -51.87 11.64 19.40
C THR A 18 -50.56 10.90 19.17
N ALA A 19 -49.51 11.31 19.88
CA ALA A 19 -48.26 10.57 19.92
C ALA A 19 -48.56 9.16 20.45
N VAL A 20 -48.52 8.17 19.55
CA VAL A 20 -48.55 6.76 19.95
C VAL A 20 -47.25 6.51 20.69
N ALA A 21 -47.33 6.24 21.99
CA ALA A 21 -46.17 5.81 22.75
C ALA A 21 -45.72 4.46 22.19
N GLN A 22 -44.62 4.47 21.43
CA GLN A 22 -44.03 3.26 20.86
C GLN A 22 -43.63 2.33 22.01
N ALA A 23 -43.91 1.04 21.84
CA ALA A 23 -43.86 0.09 22.95
C ALA A 23 -42.43 -0.05 23.51
N ALA A 24 -42.30 -0.07 24.84
CA ALA A 24 -41.05 -0.44 25.47
C ALA A 24 -40.71 -1.90 25.18
N CYS A 25 -39.42 -2.17 24.96
CA CYS A 25 -38.81 -3.49 24.84
C CYS A 25 -39.52 -4.57 25.68
N SER A 26 -40.14 -5.55 25.00
CA SER A 26 -40.83 -6.68 25.65
C SER A 26 -39.91 -7.86 25.96
N SER A 27 -38.77 -7.94 25.29
CA SER A 27 -37.77 -9.01 25.40
C SER A 27 -36.43 -8.56 24.84
N ASN A 28 -35.32 -9.01 25.44
CA ASN A 28 -33.97 -8.72 24.98
C ASN A 28 -33.81 -9.05 23.48
N LEU A 29 -33.13 -8.18 22.72
CA LEU A 29 -32.81 -8.44 21.32
C LEU A 29 -31.59 -9.36 21.27
N LEU A 30 -31.79 -10.56 20.75
CA LEU A 30 -30.71 -11.50 20.49
C LEU A 30 -29.97 -11.05 19.22
N ILE A 31 -28.75 -10.54 19.40
CA ILE A 31 -27.87 -10.14 18.30
C ILE A 31 -27.22 -11.40 17.73
N ASP A 32 -26.48 -12.14 18.58
CA ASP A 32 -25.76 -13.34 18.18
C ASP A 32 -25.77 -14.43 19.27
N ASP A 33 -26.04 -15.67 18.88
CA ASP A 33 -25.84 -16.89 19.65
C ASP A 33 -24.89 -17.88 18.96
N TYR A 34 -24.26 -17.45 17.87
CA TYR A 34 -23.29 -18.16 17.05
C TYR A 34 -23.79 -19.48 16.45
N SER A 35 -25.11 -19.74 16.50
CA SER A 35 -25.74 -20.93 15.92
C SER A 35 -25.64 -20.98 14.38
N LYS A 36 -25.43 -19.81 13.75
CA LYS A 36 -25.26 -19.60 12.31
C LYS A 36 -23.81 -19.21 11.91
N PHE A 37 -22.85 -19.30 12.84
CA PHE A 37 -21.49 -18.82 12.63
C PHE A 37 -20.76 -19.49 11.46
N SER A 38 -21.08 -20.76 11.16
CA SER A 38 -20.55 -21.48 9.98
C SER A 38 -20.99 -20.92 8.62
N SER A 39 -21.83 -19.89 8.62
CA SER A 39 -22.25 -19.10 7.46
C SER A 39 -21.97 -17.61 7.67
N ASN A 40 -21.05 -17.27 8.57
CA ASN A 40 -20.66 -15.91 8.99
C ASN A 40 -21.85 -14.98 9.28
N SER A 41 -22.96 -15.56 9.75
CA SER A 41 -24.20 -14.85 10.09
C SER A 41 -24.45 -14.95 11.59
N ASN A 42 -24.89 -13.85 12.19
CA ASN A 42 -25.43 -13.84 13.54
C ASN A 42 -26.90 -14.27 13.55
N SER A 43 -27.52 -14.31 14.74
CA SER A 43 -28.91 -14.70 14.92
C SER A 43 -29.88 -13.84 14.10
N LEU A 44 -29.60 -12.54 13.93
CA LEU A 44 -30.42 -11.60 13.15
C LEU A 44 -30.30 -11.78 11.62
N GLY A 45 -29.28 -12.49 11.13
CA GLY A 45 -29.05 -12.68 9.69
C GLY A 45 -28.01 -11.74 9.07
N PHE A 46 -27.27 -11.00 9.90
CA PHE A 46 -26.24 -10.05 9.50
C PHE A 46 -24.84 -10.59 9.77
N TRP A 47 -23.82 -9.98 9.16
CA TRP A 47 -22.46 -10.53 9.17
C TRP A 47 -21.82 -10.53 10.55
N THR A 48 -21.11 -11.61 10.87
CA THR A 48 -20.45 -11.86 12.16
C THR A 48 -19.17 -12.67 11.90
N SER A 49 -18.02 -12.20 12.37
CA SER A 49 -16.69 -12.76 12.03
C SER A 49 -15.59 -12.18 12.90
N ASP A 50 -14.37 -12.71 12.76
CA ASP A 50 -13.15 -12.05 13.22
C ASP A 50 -12.42 -11.33 12.07
N ASP A 51 -11.29 -10.73 12.40
CA ASP A 51 -10.35 -10.06 11.49
C ASP A 51 -9.34 -10.99 10.82
N GLY A 52 -9.46 -12.31 11.03
CA GLY A 52 -8.51 -13.32 10.56
C GLY A 52 -7.23 -13.44 11.41
N THR A 53 -7.06 -12.59 12.44
CA THR A 53 -5.94 -12.69 13.39
C THR A 53 -6.24 -13.65 14.54
N THR A 54 -7.52 -14.00 14.78
CA THR A 54 -7.83 -15.00 15.80
C THR A 54 -7.51 -16.40 15.28
N THR A 55 -6.88 -17.21 16.12
CA THR A 55 -6.55 -18.60 15.80
C THR A 55 -7.48 -19.55 16.53
N ASN A 56 -7.62 -20.78 16.04
CA ASN A 56 -8.47 -21.83 16.64
C ASN A 56 -9.98 -21.50 16.76
N LEU A 57 -10.47 -20.43 16.12
CA LEU A 57 -11.85 -19.96 16.17
C LEU A 57 -12.86 -21.08 15.82
N LYS A 58 -13.75 -21.37 16.76
CA LYS A 58 -14.76 -22.44 16.69
C LYS A 58 -16.06 -21.98 17.33
N ALA A 59 -17.18 -22.19 16.64
CA ALA A 59 -18.50 -22.03 17.23
C ALA A 59 -19.00 -23.33 17.88
N ASP A 60 -19.44 -23.21 19.12
CA ASP A 60 -20.18 -24.22 19.87
C ASP A 60 -21.66 -23.80 19.90
N ALA A 61 -22.36 -24.09 18.80
CA ALA A 61 -23.77 -23.78 18.62
C ALA A 61 -24.68 -24.49 19.65
N ALA A 62 -24.22 -25.56 20.31
CA ALA A 62 -24.97 -26.25 21.34
C ALA A 62 -24.95 -25.47 22.68
N ASN A 63 -23.81 -24.82 23.00
CA ASN A 63 -23.66 -23.98 24.19
C ASN A 63 -23.74 -22.47 23.90
N LYS A 64 -24.12 -22.07 22.68
CA LYS A 64 -24.34 -20.68 22.25
C LYS A 64 -23.12 -19.76 22.49
N LYS A 65 -21.94 -20.23 22.07
CA LYS A 65 -20.66 -19.49 22.23
C LYS A 65 -19.72 -19.72 21.05
N ILE A 66 -18.78 -18.80 20.86
CA ILE A 66 -17.52 -19.05 20.15
C ILE A 66 -16.38 -19.23 21.16
N SER A 67 -15.35 -19.95 20.76
CA SER A 67 -14.05 -20.02 21.43
C SER A 67 -12.94 -19.80 20.43
N PHE A 68 -11.93 -19.00 20.79
CA PHE A 68 -10.80 -18.63 19.93
C PHE A 68 -9.55 -18.37 20.76
N THR A 69 -8.42 -18.16 20.08
CA THR A 69 -7.17 -17.70 20.66
C THR A 69 -6.76 -16.40 19.98
N SER A 70 -6.79 -15.31 20.74
CA SER A 70 -6.50 -13.94 20.28
C SER A 70 -5.13 -13.45 20.77
N SER A 71 -4.63 -12.40 20.12
CA SER A 71 -3.58 -11.50 20.59
C SER A 71 -4.18 -10.14 21.00
N SER A 72 -3.33 -9.20 21.45
CA SER A 72 -3.70 -7.79 21.70
C SER A 72 -4.34 -7.11 20.49
N SER A 73 -3.89 -7.42 19.27
CA SER A 73 -4.36 -6.84 18.02
C SER A 73 -5.70 -7.39 17.53
N SER A 74 -6.17 -8.53 18.05
CA SER A 74 -7.33 -9.21 17.47
C SER A 74 -8.66 -8.55 17.77
N TYR A 75 -9.57 -8.59 16.81
CA TYR A 75 -10.98 -8.27 17.00
C TYR A 75 -11.96 -9.31 16.44
N TYR A 76 -13.11 -9.38 17.10
CA TYR A 76 -14.30 -10.12 16.68
C TYR A 76 -15.48 -9.16 16.59
N TYR A 77 -16.30 -9.22 15.55
CA TYR A 77 -17.38 -8.26 15.31
C TYR A 77 -18.70 -8.92 14.91
N THR A 78 -19.80 -8.27 15.28
CA THR A 78 -21.16 -8.65 14.89
C THR A 78 -21.96 -7.42 14.47
N THR A 79 -22.48 -7.45 13.24
CA THR A 79 -23.20 -6.33 12.58
C THR A 79 -24.70 -6.56 12.60
N PHE A 80 -25.53 -5.52 12.45
CA PHE A 80 -26.98 -5.64 12.39
C PHE A 80 -27.62 -4.44 11.68
N GLU A 81 -28.91 -4.57 11.31
CA GLU A 81 -29.71 -3.42 10.87
C GLU A 81 -29.68 -2.32 11.94
N CYS A 82 -29.74 -1.06 11.52
CA CYS A 82 -29.55 0.09 12.38
C CYS A 82 -30.57 0.14 13.55
N GLU A 83 -30.12 -0.27 14.74
CA GLU A 83 -30.95 -0.45 15.92
C GLU A 83 -31.13 0.88 16.66
N GLN A 84 -32.39 1.27 16.82
CA GLN A 84 -32.81 2.48 17.53
C GLN A 84 -32.91 2.21 19.05
N ALA A 85 -31.81 1.71 19.63
CA ALA A 85 -31.81 1.07 20.95
C ALA A 85 -32.47 1.90 22.05
N LYS A 86 -32.19 3.21 22.09
CA LYS A 86 -32.76 4.14 23.07
C LYS A 86 -34.25 4.39 22.85
N THR A 87 -34.72 4.53 21.61
CA THR A 87 -36.14 4.63 21.24
C THR A 87 -36.89 3.34 21.54
N ASN A 88 -36.26 2.19 21.32
CA ASN A 88 -36.83 0.86 21.59
C ASN A 88 -36.74 0.46 23.09
N ASN A 89 -36.08 1.25 23.94
CA ASN A 89 -35.88 1.04 25.37
C ASN A 89 -34.97 -0.14 25.75
N TYR A 90 -33.97 -0.41 24.92
CA TYR A 90 -32.77 -1.17 25.30
C TYR A 90 -31.82 -0.25 26.09
N ASN A 91 -31.26 -0.73 27.21
CA ASN A 91 -30.41 0.09 28.09
C ASN A 91 -28.99 -0.46 28.34
N ALA A 92 -28.72 -1.73 27.97
CA ALA A 92 -27.40 -2.33 28.13
C ALA A 92 -27.12 -3.38 27.06
N LEU A 93 -25.84 -3.58 26.73
CA LEU A 93 -25.32 -4.76 26.06
C LEU A 93 -25.01 -5.83 27.11
N THR A 94 -25.32 -7.11 26.86
CA THR A 94 -24.87 -8.23 27.70
C THR A 94 -24.30 -9.38 26.87
N PHE A 95 -23.26 -10.01 27.40
CA PHE A 95 -22.60 -11.20 26.84
C PHE A 95 -21.87 -11.97 27.94
N PRO A 96 -21.94 -13.31 27.99
CA PRO A 96 -20.97 -14.13 28.69
C PRO A 96 -19.58 -14.00 28.07
N VAL A 97 -18.53 -13.94 28.88
CA VAL A 97 -17.14 -14.06 28.43
C VAL A 97 -16.34 -14.96 29.36
N LYS A 98 -15.37 -15.67 28.80
CA LYS A 98 -14.23 -16.26 29.51
C LYS A 98 -12.95 -15.81 28.83
N GLY A 99 -11.90 -15.58 29.60
CA GLY A 99 -10.55 -15.26 29.13
C GLY A 99 -9.54 -15.52 30.24
N PRO A 100 -8.25 -15.20 30.04
CA PRO A 100 -7.24 -15.34 31.08
C PRO A 100 -7.57 -14.53 32.34
N ALA A 101 -7.17 -15.04 33.51
CA ALA A 101 -7.37 -14.33 34.78
C ALA A 101 -6.63 -12.98 34.78
N ALA A 102 -7.29 -11.95 35.31
CA ALA A 102 -6.89 -10.54 35.28
C ALA A 102 -6.84 -9.86 33.89
N ALA A 103 -7.18 -10.54 32.79
CA ALA A 103 -7.26 -9.92 31.47
C ALA A 103 -8.48 -8.98 31.34
N GLN A 104 -8.45 -8.08 30.35
CA GLN A 104 -9.56 -7.22 29.96
C GLN A 104 -9.80 -7.32 28.45
N LEU A 105 -10.97 -6.88 27.98
CA LEU A 105 -11.24 -6.64 26.56
C LEU A 105 -11.93 -5.28 26.41
N THR A 106 -11.87 -4.71 25.21
CA THR A 106 -12.61 -3.49 24.85
C THR A 106 -13.74 -3.81 23.89
N VAL A 107 -14.95 -3.37 24.23
CA VAL A 107 -16.07 -3.36 23.30
C VAL A 107 -16.11 -1.99 22.63
N GLU A 108 -16.16 -1.97 21.31
CA GLU A 108 -16.54 -0.82 20.50
C GLU A 108 -18.03 -0.91 20.16
N LEU A 109 -18.70 0.23 20.21
CA LEU A 109 -20.08 0.42 19.80
C LEU A 109 -20.12 1.31 18.57
N GLN A 110 -20.42 0.70 17.41
CA GLN A 110 -20.50 1.41 16.14
C GLN A 110 -21.85 2.11 16.02
N THR A 111 -21.87 3.42 16.26
CA THR A 111 -23.07 4.26 16.12
C THR A 111 -22.87 5.39 15.12
N SER A 112 -23.83 5.58 14.23
CA SER A 112 -23.77 6.57 13.14
C SER A 112 -24.53 7.86 13.46
N SER A 113 -24.26 8.98 12.77
CA SER A 113 -24.98 10.26 13.01
C SER A 113 -26.50 10.12 12.81
N SER A 114 -26.89 9.27 11.86
CA SER A 114 -28.22 8.68 11.68
C SER A 114 -28.07 7.37 10.90
N CYS A 115 -29.11 6.53 10.89
CA CYS A 115 -29.07 5.24 10.17
C CYS A 115 -28.69 5.33 8.69
N ALA A 116 -28.87 6.49 8.04
CA ALA A 116 -28.50 6.76 6.65
C ALA A 116 -27.02 7.17 6.45
N THR A 117 -26.15 7.08 7.46
CA THR A 117 -24.73 7.52 7.41
C THR A 117 -23.76 6.44 7.90
N GLN A 118 -22.47 6.56 7.57
CA GLN A 118 -21.39 5.68 8.02
C GLN A 118 -20.25 6.51 8.63
N GLU A 119 -20.19 6.58 9.96
CA GLU A 119 -19.09 7.14 10.78
C GLU A 119 -19.19 6.48 12.17
N TYR A 120 -18.08 6.09 12.81
CA TYR A 120 -18.07 5.42 14.12
C TYR A 120 -16.81 5.75 14.95
N THR A 121 -16.94 5.87 16.28
CA THR A 121 -15.89 5.58 17.29
C THR A 121 -16.49 5.74 18.70
N SER A 122 -16.77 4.65 19.43
CA SER A 122 -17.08 4.75 20.87
C SER A 122 -16.79 3.45 21.61
N TYR A 123 -16.16 3.52 22.79
CA TYR A 123 -15.47 2.39 23.41
C TYR A 123 -15.82 2.18 24.88
N PHE A 124 -15.76 0.93 25.34
CA PHE A 124 -15.84 0.53 26.75
C PHE A 124 -14.90 -0.66 27.04
N THR A 125 -13.86 -0.43 27.84
CA THR A 125 -12.98 -1.50 28.34
C THR A 125 -13.57 -2.14 29.60
N THR A 126 -13.59 -3.47 29.64
CA THR A 126 -14.19 -4.23 30.75
C THR A 126 -13.37 -4.14 32.04
N ALA A 127 -13.99 -4.40 33.19
CA ALA A 127 -13.24 -4.77 34.39
C ALA A 127 -12.44 -6.06 34.14
N ALA A 128 -11.37 -6.27 34.93
CA ALA A 128 -10.52 -7.45 34.83
C ALA A 128 -11.30 -8.75 35.12
N LEU A 129 -11.07 -9.78 34.29
CA LEU A 129 -11.76 -11.07 34.37
C LEU A 129 -11.23 -11.95 35.51
N THR A 130 -12.07 -12.84 36.03
CA THR A 130 -11.70 -13.81 37.08
C THR A 130 -10.89 -15.00 36.57
N GLY A 131 -10.95 -15.30 35.28
CA GLY A 131 -10.46 -16.55 34.67
C GLY A 131 -11.54 -17.62 34.50
N ASP A 132 -12.72 -17.44 35.10
CA ASP A 132 -13.92 -18.25 34.89
C ASP A 132 -14.91 -17.54 33.95
N THR A 133 -15.93 -18.27 33.47
CA THR A 133 -17.00 -17.67 32.65
C THR A 133 -17.84 -16.71 33.50
N GLN A 134 -17.89 -15.45 33.09
CA GLN A 134 -18.66 -14.38 33.75
C GLN A 134 -19.53 -13.63 32.73
N THR A 135 -20.75 -13.26 33.11
CA THR A 135 -21.60 -12.40 32.27
C THR A 135 -21.26 -10.94 32.51
N ILE A 136 -20.86 -10.25 31.44
CA ILE A 136 -20.68 -8.81 31.43
C ILE A 136 -21.98 -8.16 30.98
N THR A 137 -22.31 -7.03 31.62
CA THR A 137 -23.40 -6.15 31.19
C THR A 137 -22.89 -4.72 31.19
N ILE A 138 -22.84 -4.10 30.01
CA ILE A 138 -22.36 -2.74 29.79
C ILE A 138 -23.59 -1.84 29.57
N PRO A 139 -23.90 -0.91 30.48
CA PRO A 139 -24.93 0.10 30.22
C PRO A 139 -24.59 0.88 28.94
N LEU A 140 -25.54 1.06 28.02
CA LEU A 140 -25.28 1.76 26.76
C LEU A 140 -24.87 3.23 26.98
N SER A 141 -25.26 3.83 28.10
CA SER A 141 -24.79 5.14 28.56
C SER A 141 -23.29 5.21 28.88
N SER A 142 -22.59 4.08 28.93
CA SER A 142 -21.15 4.01 29.22
C SER A 142 -20.27 4.18 27.98
N PHE A 143 -20.84 4.28 26.78
CA PHE A 143 -20.13 4.56 25.53
C PHE A 143 -20.21 6.08 25.23
N PRO A 144 -19.13 6.86 25.41
CA PRO A 144 -19.18 8.31 25.23
C PRO A 144 -19.39 8.68 23.76
N GLY A 145 -20.21 9.71 23.48
CA GLY A 145 -20.50 10.18 22.12
C GLY A 145 -21.46 9.30 21.31
N ALA A 146 -21.74 8.08 21.76
CA ALA A 146 -22.53 7.09 21.02
C ALA A 146 -23.97 7.56 20.72
N ASN A 147 -24.36 7.50 19.44
CA ASN A 147 -25.75 7.67 19.05
C ASN A 147 -26.54 6.37 19.29
N LEU A 148 -27.10 6.25 20.49
CA LEU A 148 -27.90 5.09 20.90
C LEU A 148 -29.23 4.92 20.14
N ASP A 149 -29.54 5.78 19.17
CA ASP A 149 -30.65 5.61 18.24
C ASP A 149 -30.19 5.26 16.81
N ALA A 150 -28.91 4.92 16.61
CA ALA A 150 -28.36 4.53 15.31
C ALA A 150 -27.17 3.54 15.40
N ILE A 151 -27.32 2.48 16.21
CA ILE A 151 -26.29 1.46 16.46
C ILE A 151 -26.28 0.43 15.31
N LYS A 152 -25.10 0.06 14.80
CA LYS A 152 -24.95 -0.85 13.63
C LYS A 152 -24.06 -2.07 13.85
N ALA A 153 -23.14 -2.04 14.83
CA ALA A 153 -22.32 -3.20 15.19
C ALA A 153 -21.80 -3.12 16.64
N PHE A 154 -21.37 -4.28 17.16
CA PHE A 154 -20.46 -4.38 18.30
C PHE A 154 -19.15 -5.04 17.84
N VAL A 155 -18.01 -4.50 18.25
CA VAL A 155 -16.68 -5.11 18.04
C VAL A 155 -16.05 -5.41 19.40
N PHE A 156 -15.56 -6.62 19.59
CA PHE A 156 -14.86 -7.11 20.77
C PHE A 156 -13.37 -7.21 20.41
N GLN A 157 -12.55 -6.32 20.96
CA GLN A 157 -11.15 -6.12 20.55
C GLN A 157 -10.24 -5.82 21.75
N GLY A 158 -8.94 -5.65 21.52
CA GLY A 158 -8.02 -5.20 22.57
C GLY A 158 -7.95 -6.17 23.75
N PHE A 159 -7.84 -7.47 23.45
CA PHE A 159 -7.74 -8.54 24.44
C PHE A 159 -6.38 -8.44 25.15
N THR A 160 -6.34 -7.94 26.39
CA THR A 160 -5.08 -7.49 27.02
C THR A 160 -4.15 -8.63 27.46
N VAL A 161 -4.47 -9.89 27.15
CA VAL A 161 -3.66 -11.07 27.43
C VAL A 161 -3.92 -12.12 26.35
N ASP A 162 -2.86 -12.50 25.63
CA ASP A 162 -2.86 -13.59 24.66
C ASP A 162 -3.30 -14.92 25.32
N GLY A 163 -4.20 -15.65 24.68
CA GLY A 163 -4.68 -16.93 25.21
C GLY A 163 -6.03 -17.36 24.67
N THR A 164 -6.62 -18.40 25.26
CA THR A 164 -7.97 -18.85 24.88
C THR A 164 -9.05 -17.98 25.52
N TRP A 165 -9.92 -17.46 24.67
CA TRP A 165 -11.12 -16.71 25.05
C TRP A 165 -12.38 -17.46 24.58
N GLU A 166 -13.49 -17.22 25.27
CA GLU A 166 -14.83 -17.63 24.85
C GLU A 166 -15.77 -16.42 24.92
N LEU A 167 -16.54 -16.15 23.85
CA LEU A 167 -17.65 -15.20 23.87
C LEU A 167 -18.96 -15.97 23.74
N GLY A 168 -19.86 -15.81 24.70
CA GLY A 168 -21.20 -16.37 24.71
C GLY A 168 -22.23 -15.42 24.09
N GLN A 169 -23.49 -15.88 24.06
CA GLN A 169 -24.62 -15.17 23.46
C GLN A 169 -24.65 -13.65 23.77
N THR A 170 -24.57 -12.84 22.72
CA THR A 170 -24.58 -11.37 22.73
C THR A 170 -26.00 -10.85 22.56
N SER A 171 -26.46 -9.93 23.41
CA SER A 171 -27.83 -9.41 23.37
C SER A 171 -27.96 -7.98 23.92
N LEU A 172 -28.88 -7.19 23.36
CA LEU A 172 -29.32 -5.94 23.97
C LEU A 172 -30.45 -6.20 24.99
N VAL A 173 -30.37 -5.53 26.14
CA VAL A 173 -31.20 -5.79 27.33
C VAL A 173 -32.30 -4.75 27.47
N CYS A 174 -33.55 -5.18 27.71
CA CYS A 174 -34.64 -4.26 28.05
C CYS A 174 -34.41 -3.57 29.40
N SER A 175 -34.84 -2.32 29.55
CA SER A 175 -34.73 -1.53 30.79
C SER A 175 -35.56 -2.02 32.00
N GLY A 176 -36.00 -3.28 32.01
CA GLY A 176 -36.64 -3.96 33.15
C GLY A 176 -35.72 -4.96 33.90
N GLY A 177 -34.49 -5.19 33.43
CA GLY A 177 -33.53 -6.09 34.06
C GLY A 177 -32.67 -5.42 35.15
N ASN A 178 -32.75 -5.90 36.39
CA ASN A 178 -31.92 -5.41 37.51
C ASN A 178 -30.43 -5.59 37.23
N THR A 179 -29.67 -4.50 37.15
CA THR A 179 -28.19 -4.47 37.19
C THR A 179 -27.68 -3.31 38.06
N ALA A 180 -26.46 -3.46 38.58
CA ALA A 180 -25.86 -2.57 39.59
C ALA A 180 -25.21 -1.32 38.96
N PRO A 181 -25.00 -0.22 39.72
CA PRO A 181 -24.51 1.04 39.17
C PRO A 181 -23.03 1.02 38.76
N ALA A 182 -22.73 1.69 37.64
CA ALA A 182 -21.38 1.89 37.09
C ALA A 182 -20.76 3.23 37.54
N PRO A 183 -19.41 3.38 37.50
CA PRO A 183 -18.72 4.61 37.90
C PRO A 183 -18.74 5.73 36.84
N THR A 184 -18.46 6.96 37.26
CA THR A 184 -18.69 8.18 36.47
C THR A 184 -17.44 8.71 35.74
N PRO A 185 -17.48 8.94 34.41
CA PRO A 185 -16.47 9.72 33.68
C PRO A 185 -16.62 11.24 33.86
N ALA A 186 -15.56 12.00 33.60
CA ALA A 186 -15.55 13.48 33.66
C ALA A 186 -15.79 14.14 32.28
N PRO A 187 -16.40 15.34 32.19
CA PRO A 187 -16.79 15.95 30.92
C PRO A 187 -15.83 17.04 30.41
N GLN A 188 -15.65 17.12 29.08
CA GLN A 188 -15.18 18.33 28.37
C GLN A 188 -15.80 18.42 26.94
N PRO A 189 -15.63 19.51 26.18
CA PRO A 189 -16.78 20.17 25.56
C PRO A 189 -17.00 19.90 24.07
N THR A 190 -18.24 20.09 23.63
CA THR A 190 -18.65 20.07 22.22
C THR A 190 -18.51 21.44 21.54
N SER A 191 -18.25 21.41 20.24
CA SER A 191 -18.42 22.54 19.31
C SER A 191 -19.11 22.02 18.04
N THR A 192 -20.03 22.79 17.46
CA THR A 192 -20.86 22.35 16.32
C THR A 192 -20.73 23.28 15.12
N ARG A 193 -20.73 22.70 13.92
CA ARG A 193 -20.84 23.42 12.65
C ARG A 193 -21.75 22.63 11.70
N GLY A 194 -22.69 23.31 11.05
CA GLY A 194 -23.67 22.69 10.16
C GLY A 194 -23.15 22.50 8.73
N PRO A 195 -23.73 21.54 7.96
CA PRO A 195 -23.30 21.23 6.60
C PRO A 195 -23.80 22.25 5.56
N GLN A 196 -23.11 22.29 4.42
CA GLN A 196 -23.66 22.75 3.14
C GLN A 196 -23.64 21.57 2.15
N ALA A 197 -24.61 21.53 1.24
CA ALA A 197 -24.75 20.42 0.29
C ALA A 197 -23.75 20.53 -0.88
N VAL A 198 -23.32 19.37 -1.38
CA VAL A 198 -22.52 19.20 -2.59
C VAL A 198 -23.44 18.73 -3.72
N SER A 199 -23.14 19.12 -4.97
CA SER A 199 -23.88 18.70 -6.17
C SER A 199 -23.19 17.54 -6.86
N THR A 200 -23.95 16.57 -7.35
CA THR A 200 -23.45 15.43 -8.13
C THR A 200 -23.57 15.72 -9.63
N ASP A 201 -22.44 15.89 -10.31
CA ASP A 201 -22.36 15.89 -11.78
C ASP A 201 -21.35 14.82 -12.21
N ILE A 202 -21.80 13.86 -13.03
CA ILE A 202 -21.03 12.68 -13.44
C ILE A 202 -20.29 12.99 -14.77
N PRO A 203 -19.04 12.52 -14.99
CA PRO A 203 -18.34 12.70 -16.26
C PRO A 203 -19.08 12.11 -17.47
N ASP A 204 -19.10 12.87 -18.57
CA ASP A 204 -19.79 12.52 -19.83
C ASP A 204 -19.12 11.31 -20.54
N PRO A 205 -19.88 10.32 -21.07
CA PRO A 205 -19.31 9.17 -21.77
C PRO A 205 -18.75 9.51 -23.16
N ALA A 206 -17.79 8.71 -23.62
CA ALA A 206 -17.08 8.89 -24.88
C ALA A 206 -17.99 8.86 -26.14
N PRO A 207 -17.64 9.58 -27.22
CA PRO A 207 -18.57 9.89 -28.32
C PRO A 207 -18.87 8.70 -29.25
N THR A 208 -20.05 8.76 -29.88
CA THR A 208 -20.59 7.69 -30.74
C THR A 208 -19.77 7.43 -32.01
N GLY A 209 -19.08 6.29 -32.10
CA GLY A 209 -18.40 5.88 -33.33
C GLY A 209 -17.64 4.56 -33.25
N ALA A 210 -18.35 3.43 -33.39
CA ALA A 210 -17.86 2.04 -33.29
C ALA A 210 -17.27 1.66 -31.92
N CYS A 211 -17.82 0.60 -31.31
CA CYS A 211 -17.33 0.03 -30.06
C CYS A 211 -15.83 -0.32 -30.18
N GLN A 212 -15.06 0.05 -29.15
CA GLN A 212 -13.69 -0.40 -28.91
C GLN A 212 -13.69 -1.29 -27.67
N PRO A 213 -12.91 -2.37 -27.59
CA PRO A 213 -12.84 -3.18 -26.37
C PRO A 213 -12.41 -2.35 -25.16
N LEU A 214 -13.18 -2.41 -24.08
CA LEU A 214 -12.83 -1.76 -22.81
C LEU A 214 -11.92 -2.68 -22.01
N LEU A 215 -10.70 -2.23 -21.77
CA LEU A 215 -9.74 -2.90 -20.90
C LEU A 215 -10.21 -2.81 -19.45
N VAL A 216 -10.40 -3.98 -18.82
CA VAL A 216 -10.55 -4.10 -17.36
C VAL A 216 -9.17 -4.28 -16.74
N ASP A 217 -8.37 -5.13 -17.38
CA ASP A 217 -7.17 -5.69 -16.79
C ASP A 217 -6.10 -6.02 -17.83
N ASP A 218 -4.86 -5.57 -17.64
CA ASP A 218 -3.68 -6.11 -18.33
C ASP A 218 -2.62 -6.72 -17.40
N PHE A 219 -2.92 -6.76 -16.10
CA PHE A 219 -2.11 -7.12 -14.95
C PHE A 219 -0.78 -6.34 -14.74
N VAL A 220 -0.10 -5.89 -15.80
CA VAL A 220 1.18 -5.15 -15.68
C VAL A 220 0.98 -3.72 -15.19
N SER A 221 -0.15 -3.07 -15.52
CA SER A 221 -0.55 -1.77 -14.96
C SER A 221 -1.01 -1.85 -13.49
N GLN A 222 -1.06 -3.05 -12.89
CA GLN A 222 -1.64 -3.30 -11.56
C GLN A 222 -0.70 -3.91 -10.54
N SER A 223 0.37 -4.58 -11.01
CA SER A 223 1.17 -5.62 -10.34
C SER A 223 1.83 -5.27 -8.99
N ARG A 224 1.51 -4.11 -8.39
CA ARG A 224 2.45 -3.36 -7.55
C ARG A 224 1.84 -2.55 -6.40
N LEU A 225 0.51 -2.40 -6.34
CA LEU A 225 -0.15 -1.85 -5.17
C LEU A 225 -0.25 -2.92 -4.08
N THR A 226 0.70 -2.93 -3.16
CA THR A 226 0.66 -3.83 -1.97
C THR A 226 -0.36 -3.40 -0.91
N PHE A 227 -1.24 -2.42 -1.20
CA PHE A 227 -2.21 -1.89 -0.24
C PHE A 227 -3.55 -1.39 -0.82
N LEU A 228 -3.62 -0.86 -2.06
CA LEU A 228 -4.90 -0.35 -2.63
C LEU A 228 -5.47 -1.17 -3.81
N PHE A 229 -4.71 -2.08 -4.41
CA PHE A 229 -5.21 -3.06 -5.38
C PHE A 229 -6.11 -2.49 -6.51
N TYR A 230 -5.63 -1.62 -7.41
CA TYR A 230 -6.47 -1.04 -8.49
C TYR A 230 -6.22 -1.64 -9.89
N ASN A 231 -7.28 -1.70 -10.71
CA ASN A 231 -7.25 -2.22 -12.08
C ASN A 231 -7.03 -1.15 -13.17
N ALA A 232 -7.11 -1.55 -14.46
CA ALA A 232 -6.88 -0.63 -15.59
C ALA A 232 -8.02 0.39 -15.78
N MET A 233 -9.13 0.23 -15.06
CA MET A 233 -10.24 1.19 -14.94
C MET A 233 -10.14 2.04 -13.66
N LEU A 234 -9.09 1.83 -12.84
CA LEU A 234 -8.90 2.38 -11.49
C LEU A 234 -9.89 1.84 -10.43
N GLU A 235 -10.36 0.61 -10.61
CA GLU A 235 -11.34 -0.07 -9.74
C GLU A 235 -10.69 -1.23 -8.95
N PRO A 236 -11.11 -1.54 -7.70
CA PRO A 236 -10.41 -2.52 -6.85
C PRO A 236 -10.32 -3.97 -7.40
N THR A 237 -9.17 -4.65 -7.23
CA THR A 237 -8.82 -5.92 -7.90
C THR A 237 -7.82 -6.77 -7.08
N SER A 238 -8.24 -7.89 -6.48
CA SER A 238 -7.41 -8.66 -5.54
C SER A 238 -7.83 -10.13 -5.43
N ASP A 239 -6.94 -10.99 -4.91
CA ASP A 239 -7.37 -12.26 -4.31
C ASP A 239 -7.93 -12.03 -2.89
N ASP A 240 -8.54 -13.07 -2.35
CA ASP A 240 -9.11 -13.11 -0.99
C ASP A 240 -8.08 -13.37 0.13
N ALA A 241 -6.78 -13.26 -0.19
CA ALA A 241 -5.63 -13.63 0.61
C ALA A 241 -5.61 -15.12 1.05
N THR A 242 -6.47 -15.98 0.51
CA THR A 242 -6.47 -17.44 0.78
C THR A 242 -5.80 -18.27 -0.31
N MET A 243 -5.35 -17.66 -1.41
CA MET A 243 -4.57 -18.36 -2.43
C MET A 243 -3.23 -18.85 -1.84
N ALA A 244 -2.66 -19.92 -2.38
CA ALA A 244 -1.46 -20.56 -1.87
C ALA A 244 -0.20 -19.68 -2.06
N PRO A 245 0.69 -19.56 -1.05
CA PRO A 245 1.97 -18.87 -1.19
C PRO A 245 2.85 -19.45 -2.31
N VAL A 246 3.52 -18.56 -3.03
CA VAL A 246 4.37 -18.94 -4.17
C VAL A 246 5.72 -19.47 -3.68
N GLU A 247 5.99 -20.76 -3.92
CA GLU A 247 7.29 -21.37 -3.59
C GLU A 247 8.43 -20.64 -4.32
N GLY A 248 9.38 -20.11 -3.56
CA GLY A 248 10.56 -19.42 -4.10
C GLY A 248 10.52 -17.88 -4.10
N ARG A 249 9.51 -17.22 -3.52
CA ARG A 249 9.52 -15.75 -3.27
C ARG A 249 9.90 -15.35 -1.83
N ALA A 250 10.17 -14.04 -1.63
CA ALA A 250 10.66 -13.45 -0.36
C ALA A 250 9.53 -12.78 0.42
N ASP A 251 8.71 -12.05 -0.30
CA ASP A 251 7.33 -11.66 -0.01
C ASP A 251 6.43 -12.90 0.11
N THR A 252 6.65 -13.71 1.15
CA THR A 252 5.91 -14.95 1.43
C THR A 252 4.43 -14.75 1.75
N THR A 253 3.96 -13.51 1.76
CA THR A 253 2.55 -13.11 1.83
C THR A 253 1.86 -13.05 0.47
N THR A 254 2.58 -12.95 -0.66
CA THR A 254 1.94 -12.82 -1.98
C THR A 254 1.69 -14.19 -2.63
N SER A 255 0.41 -14.54 -2.63
CA SER A 255 -0.18 -15.75 -3.20
C SER A 255 -0.40 -15.69 -4.72
N VAL A 256 -0.29 -14.49 -5.28
CA VAL A 256 -0.57 -14.14 -6.69
C VAL A 256 0.71 -13.77 -7.41
N ILE A 257 0.96 -14.38 -8.58
CA ILE A 257 2.08 -14.01 -9.47
C ILE A 257 1.55 -13.12 -10.58
N VAL A 258 2.23 -12.02 -10.88
CA VAL A 258 2.02 -11.25 -12.12
C VAL A 258 3.34 -11.15 -12.91
N ALA A 259 3.29 -11.51 -14.19
CA ALA A 259 4.40 -11.41 -15.14
C ALA A 259 3.88 -11.37 -16.57
N ASP A 260 4.57 -10.70 -17.50
CA ASP A 260 4.29 -10.74 -18.95
C ASP A 260 2.82 -10.52 -19.35
N ASN A 261 2.15 -9.54 -18.73
CA ASN A 261 0.71 -9.25 -18.87
C ASN A 261 -0.24 -10.39 -18.45
N HIS A 262 0.20 -11.25 -17.52
CA HIS A 262 -0.57 -12.38 -17.02
C HIS A 262 -0.56 -12.50 -15.49
N LEU A 263 -1.73 -12.83 -14.93
CA LEU A 263 -2.00 -13.16 -13.53
C LEU A 263 -2.02 -14.68 -13.35
N THR A 264 -1.16 -15.25 -12.52
CA THR A 264 -1.25 -16.66 -12.12
C THR A 264 -1.73 -16.78 -10.68
N LEU A 265 -2.92 -17.34 -10.53
CA LEU A 265 -3.54 -17.69 -9.25
C LEU A 265 -3.23 -19.16 -8.93
N THR A 266 -2.77 -19.43 -7.71
CA THR A 266 -2.59 -20.80 -7.20
C THR A 266 -3.55 -21.00 -6.03
N PRO A 267 -4.61 -21.83 -6.14
CA PRO A 267 -5.57 -22.03 -5.05
C PRO A 267 -4.95 -22.81 -3.89
N ALA A 268 -5.35 -22.49 -2.66
CA ALA A 268 -4.96 -23.28 -1.49
C ALA A 268 -5.69 -24.63 -1.42
N THR A 269 -5.06 -25.57 -0.71
CA THR A 269 -5.54 -26.94 -0.49
C THR A 269 -6.88 -26.96 0.26
N GLY A 270 -7.98 -26.87 -0.48
CA GLY A 270 -9.34 -26.76 0.06
C GLY A 270 -10.33 -26.18 -0.95
N GLY A 271 -9.87 -25.35 -1.89
CA GLY A 271 -10.66 -24.89 -3.03
C GLY A 271 -11.66 -23.76 -2.74
N ASN A 272 -11.55 -23.05 -1.61
CA ASN A 272 -12.42 -21.91 -1.29
C ASN A 272 -11.93 -20.58 -1.89
N SER A 273 -10.68 -20.51 -2.37
CA SER A 273 -10.05 -19.27 -2.80
C SER A 273 -10.74 -18.60 -4.00
N TYR A 274 -10.86 -17.28 -3.94
CA TYR A 274 -11.33 -16.44 -5.04
C TYR A 274 -10.41 -15.24 -5.34
N TRP A 275 -10.58 -14.68 -6.54
CA TRP A 275 -10.02 -13.41 -6.98
C TRP A 275 -11.10 -12.59 -7.68
N TYR A 276 -11.07 -11.27 -7.53
CA TYR A 276 -12.07 -10.37 -8.08
C TYR A 276 -11.44 -9.15 -8.73
N THR A 277 -12.20 -8.51 -9.61
CA THR A 277 -11.92 -7.18 -10.17
C THR A 277 -13.23 -6.40 -10.28
N GLN A 278 -13.27 -5.18 -9.74
CA GLN A 278 -14.41 -4.27 -9.79
C GLN A 278 -14.48 -3.54 -11.13
N LEU A 279 -15.67 -3.06 -11.48
CA LEU A 279 -16.02 -2.66 -12.84
C LEU A 279 -16.71 -1.29 -12.89
N GLY A 280 -16.69 -0.50 -11.82
CA GLY A 280 -17.11 0.91 -11.81
C GLY A 280 -18.54 1.16 -12.29
N CYS A 281 -19.46 0.24 -12.00
CA CYS A 281 -20.84 0.25 -12.51
C CYS A 281 -20.91 0.33 -14.06
N THR A 282 -20.14 -0.50 -14.76
CA THR A 282 -20.04 -0.43 -16.22
C THR A 282 -21.35 -0.79 -16.92
N LYS A 283 -21.85 0.18 -17.68
CA LYS A 283 -22.90 0.01 -18.69
C LYS A 283 -22.36 -0.72 -19.92
N ALA A 284 -22.74 -1.98 -20.06
CA ALA A 284 -22.47 -2.82 -21.22
C ALA A 284 -23.59 -2.82 -22.28
N THR A 285 -24.83 -2.48 -21.91
CA THR A 285 -26.02 -2.62 -22.77
C THR A 285 -25.86 -1.91 -24.11
N ASN A 286 -26.05 -2.67 -25.21
CA ASN A 286 -25.86 -2.25 -26.60
C ASN A 286 -24.43 -1.83 -27.00
N VAL A 287 -23.43 -2.00 -26.13
CA VAL A 287 -22.02 -1.72 -26.42
C VAL A 287 -21.21 -3.02 -26.48
N TYR A 288 -21.25 -3.82 -25.42
CA TYR A 288 -20.43 -5.02 -25.24
C TYR A 288 -21.29 -6.29 -25.18
N GLY A 289 -20.80 -7.40 -25.74
CA GLY A 289 -21.51 -8.70 -25.72
C GLY A 289 -21.03 -9.67 -24.65
N GLY A 290 -19.90 -9.38 -24.01
CA GLY A 290 -19.32 -10.20 -22.94
C GLY A 290 -17.90 -9.76 -22.57
N ILE A 291 -17.26 -10.56 -21.73
CA ILE A 291 -15.87 -10.40 -21.29
C ILE A 291 -15.01 -11.47 -21.96
N GLY A 292 -13.78 -11.14 -22.35
CA GLY A 292 -12.84 -12.10 -22.93
C GLY A 292 -11.40 -11.88 -22.47
N MET A 293 -10.64 -12.96 -22.45
CA MET A 293 -9.28 -13.02 -21.90
C MET A 293 -8.52 -14.24 -22.45
N ASN A 294 -7.19 -14.20 -22.39
CA ASN A 294 -6.40 -15.43 -22.54
C ASN A 294 -6.44 -16.23 -21.23
N ILE A 295 -6.45 -17.56 -21.30
CA ILE A 295 -6.38 -18.44 -20.13
C ILE A 295 -5.48 -19.62 -20.45
N LYS A 296 -4.62 -19.98 -19.51
CA LYS A 296 -3.75 -21.15 -19.52
C LYS A 296 -3.92 -21.89 -18.20
N ALA A 297 -4.43 -23.12 -18.27
CA ALA A 297 -4.66 -23.99 -17.11
C ALA A 297 -4.37 -25.45 -17.47
N ALA A 298 -4.20 -26.30 -16.46
CA ALA A 298 -3.89 -27.72 -16.66
C ALA A 298 -5.08 -28.51 -17.26
N ALA A 299 -4.79 -29.70 -17.79
CA ALA A 299 -5.84 -30.58 -18.30
C ALA A 299 -6.81 -31.00 -17.20
N GLY A 300 -8.10 -30.69 -17.38
CA GLY A 300 -9.15 -30.99 -16.38
C GLY A 300 -9.32 -29.93 -15.29
N THR A 301 -8.68 -28.76 -15.38
CA THR A 301 -8.94 -27.64 -14.46
C THR A 301 -10.36 -27.09 -14.64
N THR A 302 -10.93 -26.58 -13.55
CA THR A 302 -12.30 -26.05 -13.44
C THR A 302 -12.31 -24.90 -12.43
N PHE A 303 -13.20 -23.93 -12.65
CA PHE A 303 -13.48 -22.83 -11.71
C PHE A 303 -14.87 -22.24 -11.98
N GLY A 304 -15.40 -21.51 -11.00
CA GLY A 304 -16.57 -20.65 -11.12
C GLY A 304 -16.20 -19.27 -11.66
N VAL A 305 -17.13 -18.65 -12.38
CA VAL A 305 -17.07 -17.27 -12.85
C VAL A 305 -18.36 -16.59 -12.40
N GLN A 306 -18.23 -15.52 -11.62
CA GLN A 306 -19.35 -14.74 -11.11
C GLN A 306 -19.32 -13.34 -11.70
N LEU A 307 -20.49 -12.83 -12.08
CA LEU A 307 -20.71 -11.40 -12.26
C LEU A 307 -21.66 -10.86 -11.19
N GLN A 308 -21.41 -9.63 -10.76
CA GLN A 308 -22.24 -8.90 -9.80
C GLN A 308 -22.79 -7.63 -10.44
N THR A 309 -24.04 -7.29 -10.14
CA THR A 309 -24.74 -6.09 -10.66
C THR A 309 -25.58 -5.41 -9.59
N SER A 310 -25.71 -4.08 -9.60
CA SER A 310 -26.62 -3.36 -8.68
C SER A 310 -27.23 -2.12 -9.34
N GLU A 311 -28.56 -1.98 -9.30
CA GLU A 311 -29.31 -0.86 -9.91
C GLU A 311 -28.94 0.53 -9.30
N ASP A 312 -28.30 0.54 -8.14
CA ASP A 312 -27.85 1.76 -7.42
C ASP A 312 -26.35 2.04 -7.55
N CYS A 313 -25.63 1.27 -8.38
CA CYS A 313 -24.17 1.30 -8.51
C CYS A 313 -23.38 1.06 -7.21
N THR A 314 -23.97 0.46 -6.17
CA THR A 314 -23.24 0.09 -4.94
C THR A 314 -22.77 -1.37 -4.94
N THR A 315 -21.74 -1.64 -4.14
CA THR A 315 -21.29 -3.00 -3.80
C THR A 315 -22.09 -3.62 -2.65
N THR A 316 -23.22 -3.01 -2.23
CA THR A 316 -24.02 -3.46 -1.08
C THR A 316 -25.17 -4.37 -1.53
N ASN A 317 -25.08 -5.66 -1.20
CA ASN A 317 -26.04 -6.70 -1.64
C ASN A 317 -26.26 -6.78 -3.17
N PRO A 318 -25.20 -6.79 -4.00
CA PRO A 318 -25.36 -6.87 -5.45
C PRO A 318 -25.98 -8.21 -5.86
N THR A 319 -26.70 -8.21 -6.98
CA THR A 319 -27.18 -9.44 -7.62
C THR A 319 -26.00 -10.19 -8.21
N ALA A 320 -25.51 -11.20 -7.49
CA ALA A 320 -24.48 -12.12 -7.92
C ALA A 320 -25.06 -13.25 -8.79
N ILE A 321 -24.38 -13.59 -9.89
CA ILE A 321 -24.80 -14.63 -10.84
C ILE A 321 -23.57 -15.46 -11.23
N ASP A 322 -23.59 -16.74 -10.87
CA ASP A 322 -22.49 -17.70 -11.12
C ASP A 322 -22.73 -18.54 -12.39
N VAL A 323 -21.65 -18.83 -13.11
CA VAL A 323 -21.55 -19.87 -14.15
C VAL A 323 -20.23 -20.61 -13.99
N SER A 324 -20.17 -21.93 -14.20
CA SER A 324 -18.88 -22.62 -14.19
C SER A 324 -18.17 -22.52 -15.55
N SER A 325 -16.85 -22.68 -15.55
CA SER A 325 -16.06 -22.92 -16.76
C SER A 325 -16.63 -24.07 -17.62
N THR A 326 -17.25 -25.07 -16.98
CA THR A 326 -17.93 -26.19 -17.65
C THR A 326 -19.21 -25.75 -18.37
N ASP A 327 -20.02 -24.87 -17.76
CA ASP A 327 -21.24 -24.31 -18.36
C ASP A 327 -20.93 -23.34 -19.51
N LEU A 328 -19.76 -22.70 -19.47
CA LEU A 328 -19.17 -21.94 -20.57
C LEU A 328 -18.60 -22.84 -21.68
N GLY A 329 -18.49 -24.15 -21.45
CA GLY A 329 -17.96 -25.13 -22.41
C GLY A 329 -16.44 -25.10 -22.55
N TRP A 330 -15.74 -24.55 -21.56
CA TRP A 330 -14.28 -24.39 -21.60
C TRP A 330 -13.57 -25.72 -21.31
N VAL A 331 -12.52 -25.99 -22.09
CA VAL A 331 -11.64 -27.15 -21.93
C VAL A 331 -10.19 -26.67 -22.01
N PHE A 332 -9.38 -27.10 -21.05
CA PHE A 332 -7.97 -26.75 -20.90
C PHE A 332 -7.08 -27.97 -21.12
N ASP A 333 -5.82 -27.75 -21.52
CA ASP A 333 -4.84 -28.80 -21.87
C ASP A 333 -3.37 -28.41 -21.55
N GLY A 334 -3.16 -27.37 -20.74
CA GLY A 334 -1.84 -26.80 -20.46
C GLY A 334 -1.37 -25.72 -21.44
N THR A 335 -2.03 -25.56 -22.60
CA THR A 335 -1.76 -24.45 -23.53
C THR A 335 -2.63 -23.24 -23.22
N GLU A 336 -2.10 -22.06 -23.55
CA GLU A 336 -2.85 -20.80 -23.49
C GLU A 336 -3.78 -20.67 -24.69
N LYS A 337 -5.03 -20.27 -24.44
CA LYS A 337 -6.03 -20.00 -25.48
C LYS A 337 -6.87 -18.79 -25.09
N TYR A 338 -7.49 -18.17 -26.09
CA TYR A 338 -8.47 -17.12 -25.85
C TYR A 338 -9.85 -17.72 -25.52
N TYR A 339 -10.47 -17.21 -24.45
CA TYR A 339 -11.80 -17.62 -24.00
C TYR A 339 -12.72 -16.40 -23.88
N THR A 340 -14.02 -16.62 -24.07
CA THR A 340 -15.06 -15.59 -23.95
C THR A 340 -16.18 -16.03 -23.03
N ILE A 341 -16.69 -15.07 -22.26
CA ILE A 341 -17.83 -15.16 -21.36
C ILE A 341 -18.93 -14.22 -21.92
N PRO A 342 -19.86 -14.69 -22.78
CA PRO A 342 -20.96 -13.86 -23.25
C PRO A 342 -21.90 -13.47 -22.09
N PHE A 343 -22.33 -12.20 -22.01
CA PHE A 343 -23.23 -11.76 -20.94
C PHE A 343 -24.55 -12.54 -20.93
N SER A 344 -25.00 -13.03 -22.09
CA SER A 344 -26.17 -13.91 -22.22
C SER A 344 -26.03 -15.30 -21.56
N LYS A 345 -24.90 -15.62 -20.92
CA LYS A 345 -24.74 -16.79 -20.04
C LYS A 345 -25.23 -16.53 -18.62
N PHE A 346 -25.21 -15.29 -18.16
CA PHE A 346 -25.65 -14.89 -16.83
C PHE A 346 -27.14 -14.52 -16.87
N ASN A 347 -28.00 -15.48 -16.55
CA ASN A 347 -29.45 -15.28 -16.62
C ASN A 347 -29.93 -14.34 -15.49
N GLY A 348 -30.41 -13.15 -15.87
CA GLY A 348 -30.84 -12.10 -14.95
C GLY A 348 -29.82 -10.99 -14.74
N LEU A 349 -28.69 -10.99 -15.46
CA LEU A 349 -27.67 -9.94 -15.36
C LEU A 349 -28.19 -8.59 -15.84
N ASP A 350 -28.11 -7.57 -14.98
CA ASP A 350 -28.31 -6.19 -15.42
C ASP A 350 -27.06 -5.65 -16.13
N THR A 351 -27.12 -5.62 -17.46
CA THR A 351 -26.04 -5.08 -18.29
C THR A 351 -25.91 -3.55 -18.25
N GLU A 352 -26.80 -2.81 -17.59
CA GLU A 352 -26.65 -1.37 -17.38
C GLU A 352 -25.68 -1.05 -16.22
N HIS A 353 -25.53 -1.95 -15.25
CA HIS A 353 -24.86 -1.67 -13.97
C HIS A 353 -23.96 -2.83 -13.50
N ILE A 354 -22.94 -3.20 -14.29
CA ILE A 354 -22.03 -4.32 -13.95
C ILE A 354 -20.96 -3.85 -12.95
N MET A 355 -20.94 -4.46 -11.76
CA MET A 355 -20.14 -4.03 -10.61
C MET A 355 -18.84 -4.81 -10.41
N THR A 356 -18.86 -6.14 -10.57
CA THR A 356 -17.70 -7.00 -10.24
C THR A 356 -17.64 -8.23 -11.14
N LEU A 357 -16.43 -8.64 -11.51
CA LEU A 357 -16.10 -9.96 -12.04
C LEU A 357 -15.27 -10.73 -10.99
N LEU A 358 -15.59 -12.00 -10.75
CA LEU A 358 -14.94 -12.82 -9.74
C LEU A 358 -14.72 -14.26 -10.24
N PHE A 359 -13.55 -14.82 -9.96
CA PHE A 359 -13.19 -16.21 -10.22
C PHE A 359 -13.01 -16.95 -8.90
N SER A 360 -13.67 -18.09 -8.72
CA SER A 360 -13.69 -18.85 -7.46
C SER A 360 -13.63 -20.36 -7.69
N GLY A 361 -13.32 -21.13 -6.64
CA GLY A 361 -13.38 -22.59 -6.74
C GLY A 361 -12.36 -23.21 -7.71
N LEU A 362 -11.20 -22.56 -7.87
CA LEU A 362 -10.14 -23.01 -8.76
C LEU A 362 -9.63 -24.38 -8.31
N SER A 363 -9.73 -25.39 -9.18
CA SER A 363 -9.29 -26.77 -8.85
C SER A 363 -7.79 -27.02 -9.07
N ASN A 364 -7.10 -26.11 -9.77
CA ASN A 364 -5.65 -26.11 -10.01
C ASN A 364 -5.21 -24.65 -10.18
N ALA A 365 -3.90 -24.40 -10.31
CA ALA A 365 -3.40 -23.09 -10.72
C ALA A 365 -3.93 -22.68 -12.12
N VAL A 366 -4.27 -21.41 -12.27
CA VAL A 366 -4.78 -20.82 -13.52
C VAL A 366 -4.02 -19.53 -13.80
N THR A 367 -3.50 -19.40 -15.03
CA THR A 367 -2.92 -18.16 -15.55
C THR A 367 -3.94 -17.47 -16.46
N PHE A 368 -4.34 -16.25 -16.12
CA PHE A 368 -5.18 -15.36 -16.91
C PHE A 368 -4.31 -14.33 -17.62
N GLY A 369 -4.63 -14.00 -18.87
CA GLY A 369 -4.12 -12.85 -19.60
C GLY A 369 -5.17 -11.73 -19.67
N PRO A 370 -4.89 -10.64 -20.40
CA PRO A 370 -5.63 -9.38 -20.28
C PRO A 370 -7.15 -9.53 -20.44
N ILE A 371 -7.90 -8.98 -19.47
CA ILE A 371 -9.36 -9.03 -19.39
C ILE A 371 -9.93 -7.77 -20.05
N ALA A 372 -10.80 -7.96 -21.04
CA ALA A 372 -11.51 -6.86 -21.67
C ALA A 372 -12.98 -7.20 -21.97
N PHE A 373 -13.85 -6.20 -21.92
CA PHE A 373 -15.20 -6.28 -22.47
C PHE A 373 -15.08 -6.21 -24.00
N TYR A 374 -15.67 -7.18 -24.71
CA TYR A 374 -15.58 -7.25 -26.18
C TYR A 374 -16.85 -6.76 -26.89
N CYS A 375 -16.64 -6.20 -28.07
CA CYS A 375 -17.68 -5.64 -28.92
C CYS A 375 -18.44 -6.73 -29.70
N GLY A 376 -19.76 -6.63 -29.75
CA GLY A 376 -20.60 -7.60 -30.46
C GLY A 376 -20.51 -9.02 -29.89
N ASN A 377 -20.78 -10.04 -30.71
CA ASN A 377 -21.02 -11.41 -30.24
C ASN A 377 -19.77 -12.31 -30.20
N THR A 378 -18.60 -11.81 -30.62
CA THR A 378 -17.35 -12.58 -30.71
C THR A 378 -16.16 -11.68 -30.40
N GLY A 379 -15.50 -11.90 -29.27
CA GLY A 379 -14.29 -11.17 -28.92
C GLY A 379 -13.04 -11.68 -29.62
N ALA A 380 -11.95 -10.95 -29.41
CA ALA A 380 -10.57 -11.34 -29.74
C ALA A 380 -9.66 -10.93 -28.56
N PRO A 381 -8.47 -11.53 -28.40
CA PRO A 381 -7.51 -11.14 -27.37
C PRO A 381 -7.32 -9.64 -27.32
N TYR A 382 -7.36 -9.04 -26.12
CA TYR A 382 -6.99 -7.65 -25.98
C TYR A 382 -5.49 -7.50 -26.25
N SER A 383 -5.15 -6.89 -27.38
CA SER A 383 -3.77 -6.55 -27.70
C SER A 383 -3.35 -5.38 -26.83
N VAL A 384 -2.79 -5.68 -25.66
CA VAL A 384 -2.03 -4.70 -24.86
C VAL A 384 -1.07 -4.00 -25.82
N LYS A 385 -1.20 -2.68 -25.92
CA LYS A 385 -0.32 -1.90 -26.78
C LYS A 385 1.08 -2.00 -26.17
N PRO A 386 2.06 -2.64 -26.83
CA PRO A 386 3.40 -2.69 -26.28
C PRO A 386 3.88 -1.25 -26.11
N LEU A 387 4.19 -0.87 -24.88
CA LEU A 387 4.87 0.39 -24.60
C LEU A 387 6.16 0.38 -25.44
N PRO A 388 6.45 1.47 -26.18
CA PRO A 388 7.55 1.46 -27.14
C PRO A 388 8.85 1.15 -26.40
N ALA A 389 9.57 0.12 -26.87
CA ALA A 389 10.78 -0.34 -26.22
C ALA A 389 11.76 0.83 -26.04
N VAL A 390 12.14 1.09 -24.79
CA VAL A 390 13.09 2.15 -24.41
C VAL A 390 14.36 1.96 -25.21
N THR A 391 14.59 2.87 -26.17
CA THR A 391 15.74 2.80 -27.06
C THR A 391 16.92 3.49 -26.36
N GLU A 392 17.59 2.74 -25.50
CA GLU A 392 18.81 3.21 -24.83
C GLU A 392 19.96 3.43 -25.81
N SER A 393 20.91 4.29 -25.43
CA SER A 393 22.15 4.43 -26.20
C SER A 393 22.98 3.15 -26.11
N THR A 394 23.25 2.57 -27.27
CA THR A 394 24.20 1.47 -27.48
C THR A 394 25.59 1.99 -27.90
N GLU A 395 25.86 3.28 -27.73
CA GLU A 395 27.17 3.87 -28.01
C GLU A 395 28.24 3.30 -27.08
N THR A 396 29.47 3.19 -27.59
CA THR A 396 30.60 2.61 -26.87
C THR A 396 31.78 3.57 -26.83
N ILE A 397 32.42 3.69 -25.68
CA ILE A 397 33.65 4.47 -25.51
C ILE A 397 34.89 3.59 -25.70
N ALA A 398 36.03 4.21 -26.04
CA ALA A 398 37.30 3.51 -26.15
C ALA A 398 37.81 3.08 -24.76
N ALA A 399 38.32 1.86 -24.64
CA ALA A 399 38.86 1.36 -23.38
C ALA A 399 40.16 2.10 -22.98
N THR A 400 40.21 2.56 -21.73
CA THR A 400 41.37 3.18 -21.08
C THR A 400 42.33 2.11 -20.53
N SER A 401 43.55 2.53 -20.19
CA SER A 401 44.53 1.71 -19.48
C SER A 401 44.83 2.29 -18.10
N GLY A 402 44.46 1.56 -17.06
CA GLY A 402 44.65 1.92 -15.66
C GLY A 402 46.06 1.68 -15.11
N SER A 403 46.26 2.07 -13.85
CA SER A 403 47.55 2.05 -13.13
C SER A 403 47.69 0.92 -12.11
N SER A 404 46.56 0.41 -11.60
CA SER A 404 46.47 -0.42 -10.40
C SER A 404 45.62 -1.67 -10.65
N ASP A 405 46.03 -2.80 -10.07
CA ASP A 405 45.20 -4.01 -9.95
C ASP A 405 44.97 -4.27 -8.45
N LEU A 406 43.71 -4.37 -8.02
CA LEU A 406 43.32 -4.44 -6.61
C LEU A 406 42.23 -5.51 -6.42
N VAL A 407 42.58 -6.66 -5.85
CA VAL A 407 41.58 -7.68 -5.49
C VAL A 407 40.82 -7.20 -4.26
N ILE A 408 39.52 -6.96 -4.42
CA ILE A 408 38.63 -6.53 -3.34
C ILE A 408 38.14 -7.76 -2.59
N ASP A 409 37.52 -8.70 -3.32
CA ASP A 409 36.83 -9.85 -2.75
C ASP A 409 37.00 -11.15 -3.57
N THR A 410 37.14 -12.25 -2.85
CA THR A 410 37.16 -13.64 -3.34
C THR A 410 36.29 -14.55 -2.48
N PHE A 411 35.53 -14.00 -1.50
CA PHE A 411 34.52 -14.71 -0.72
C PHE A 411 35.06 -15.99 -0.02
N THR A 412 36.37 -16.00 0.27
CA THR A 412 37.12 -17.07 0.95
C THR A 412 37.08 -16.94 2.48
N SER A 413 36.51 -15.84 2.95
CA SER A 413 36.20 -15.48 4.34
C SER A 413 34.73 -15.07 4.37
N THR A 414 34.09 -15.19 5.53
CA THR A 414 32.69 -14.81 5.76
C THR A 414 32.54 -13.57 6.64
N GLU A 415 33.67 -12.99 7.08
CA GLU A 415 33.71 -11.86 8.03
C GLU A 415 34.35 -10.60 7.41
N SER A 416 35.21 -10.78 6.40
CA SER A 416 35.97 -9.70 5.76
C SER A 416 36.50 -10.11 4.39
N ASN A 417 36.60 -9.14 3.49
CA ASN A 417 37.11 -9.30 2.14
C ASN A 417 38.66 -9.38 2.09
N ASN A 418 39.28 -9.45 0.91
CA ASN A 418 40.74 -9.59 0.77
C ASN A 418 41.54 -8.36 1.25
N LEU A 419 40.88 -7.21 1.41
CA LEU A 419 41.46 -5.98 1.94
C LEU A 419 41.39 -5.92 3.48
N GLY A 420 40.70 -6.87 4.12
CA GLY A 420 40.50 -6.92 5.56
C GLY A 420 39.39 -5.99 6.07
N PHE A 421 38.50 -5.52 5.19
CA PHE A 421 37.35 -4.69 5.56
C PHE A 421 36.03 -5.48 5.48
N TYR A 422 34.96 -4.90 6.04
CA TYR A 422 33.66 -5.55 6.12
C TYR A 422 33.08 -5.84 4.73
N HIS A 423 32.43 -7.00 4.64
CA HIS A 423 31.56 -7.38 3.53
C HIS A 423 30.35 -8.16 4.05
N GLY A 424 29.22 -8.09 3.36
CA GLY A 424 27.96 -8.67 3.83
C GLY A 424 26.75 -7.99 3.21
N GLY A 425 25.57 -8.57 3.39
CA GLY A 425 24.32 -8.00 2.88
C GLY A 425 23.22 -8.01 3.93
N ASP A 426 22.12 -7.33 3.63
CA ASP A 426 21.06 -7.03 4.59
C ASP A 426 20.36 -8.29 5.14
N ASP A 427 20.41 -9.40 4.40
CA ASP A 427 19.85 -10.71 4.80
C ASP A 427 20.86 -11.85 4.54
N ALA A 428 21.20 -12.60 5.59
CA ALA A 428 22.17 -13.70 5.54
C ALA A 428 21.67 -14.98 4.85
N GLU A 429 20.36 -15.16 4.68
CA GLU A 429 19.78 -16.23 3.87
C GLU A 429 19.72 -15.89 2.38
N LEU A 430 19.60 -14.61 2.03
CA LEU A 430 19.52 -14.15 0.64
C LEU A 430 20.90 -13.85 0.03
N PHE A 431 21.92 -13.59 0.86
CA PHE A 431 23.33 -13.32 0.48
C PHE A 431 24.31 -14.35 1.09
N LYS A 432 24.28 -15.60 0.63
CA LYS A 432 25.06 -16.72 1.22
C LYS A 432 26.51 -16.71 0.75
N GLN A 433 27.46 -16.63 1.69
CA GLN A 433 28.90 -16.70 1.41
C GLN A 433 29.46 -18.07 1.80
N GLU A 434 29.94 -18.84 0.82
CA GLU A 434 30.54 -20.17 1.06
C GLU A 434 31.53 -20.57 -0.03
N ASN A 435 32.52 -21.39 0.32
CA ASN A 435 33.41 -22.09 -0.62
C ASN A 435 34.13 -21.18 -1.64
N GLY A 436 34.44 -19.92 -1.30
CA GLY A 436 35.05 -18.96 -2.22
C GLY A 436 34.05 -18.28 -3.17
N LYS A 437 32.78 -18.19 -2.79
CA LYS A 437 31.70 -17.58 -3.58
C LYS A 437 30.68 -16.86 -2.71
N LEU A 438 30.08 -15.79 -3.27
CA LEU A 438 28.82 -15.23 -2.81
C LEU A 438 27.70 -15.72 -3.73
N THR A 439 26.67 -16.33 -3.16
CA THR A 439 25.43 -16.71 -3.87
C THR A 439 24.30 -15.83 -3.41
N ILE A 440 23.76 -15.06 -4.35
CA ILE A 440 22.70 -14.07 -4.15
C ILE A 440 21.42 -14.60 -4.78
N ASN A 441 20.34 -14.64 -4.00
CA ASN A 441 18.99 -14.70 -4.55
C ASN A 441 18.05 -13.88 -3.66
N THR A 442 17.78 -12.63 -4.04
CA THR A 442 16.82 -11.75 -3.35
C THR A 442 15.37 -12.11 -3.63
N LYS A 443 15.14 -13.10 -4.49
CA LYS A 443 13.83 -13.55 -4.97
C LYS A 443 13.00 -12.41 -5.60
N ALA A 444 13.67 -11.52 -6.35
CA ALA A 444 13.15 -10.29 -6.94
C ALA A 444 12.81 -9.15 -5.97
N ASN A 445 13.18 -9.24 -4.68
CA ASN A 445 13.21 -8.05 -3.83
C ASN A 445 14.36 -7.13 -4.28
N SER A 446 14.01 -5.91 -4.72
CA SER A 446 14.95 -4.91 -5.21
C SER A 446 15.52 -4.00 -4.12
N ASP A 447 14.96 -4.00 -2.91
CA ASP A 447 15.37 -3.11 -1.82
C ASP A 447 16.71 -3.54 -1.21
N ILE A 448 16.85 -4.85 -0.96
CA ILE A 448 18.01 -5.43 -0.28
C ILE A 448 19.29 -5.42 -1.12
N SER A 449 20.40 -5.31 -0.43
CA SER A 449 21.74 -5.03 -0.96
C SER A 449 22.81 -5.91 -0.31
N TRP A 450 23.93 -6.07 -1.00
CA TRP A 450 25.18 -6.59 -0.46
C TRP A 450 26.32 -5.61 -0.71
N TYR A 451 27.22 -5.47 0.25
CA TYR A 451 28.27 -4.45 0.31
C TYR A 451 29.64 -5.08 0.49
N THR A 452 30.68 -4.43 -0.03
CA THR A 452 32.08 -4.74 0.26
C THR A 452 32.90 -3.46 0.35
N GLN A 453 33.51 -3.23 1.52
CA GLN A 453 34.25 -2.00 1.81
C GLN A 453 35.68 -2.06 1.27
N ILE A 454 36.16 -0.97 0.70
CA ILE A 454 37.58 -0.78 0.35
C ILE A 454 38.34 0.05 1.40
N SER A 455 37.61 0.61 2.38
CA SER A 455 38.16 1.32 3.54
C SER A 455 37.12 1.48 4.67
N GLY A 456 37.58 1.44 5.92
CA GLY A 456 36.77 1.78 7.10
C GLY A 456 36.61 3.29 7.33
N GLY A 457 36.41 4.05 6.25
CA GLY A 457 36.45 5.52 6.20
C GLY A 457 36.64 6.00 4.76
N CYS A 458 36.93 7.29 4.55
CA CYS A 458 37.27 7.81 3.22
C CYS A 458 38.55 7.17 2.65
N THR A 459 38.51 6.72 1.40
CA THR A 459 39.70 6.44 0.58
C THR A 459 39.63 7.09 -0.79
N ASP A 460 40.79 7.45 -1.33
CA ASP A 460 40.93 8.05 -2.66
C ASP A 460 41.22 7.00 -3.72
N ILE A 461 40.23 6.79 -4.61
CA ILE A 461 40.38 5.89 -5.76
C ILE A 461 40.56 6.64 -7.08
N THR A 462 40.76 7.95 -7.08
CA THR A 462 41.06 8.71 -8.31
C THR A 462 42.30 8.20 -9.08
N PRO A 463 43.35 7.59 -8.46
CA PRO A 463 44.40 6.89 -9.19
C PRO A 463 43.91 5.72 -10.08
N ASN A 464 42.71 5.21 -9.82
CA ASN A 464 42.06 4.10 -10.51
C ASN A 464 41.03 4.56 -11.58
N ASP A 465 40.85 5.86 -11.84
CA ASP A 465 39.82 6.40 -12.77
C ASP A 465 39.87 5.83 -14.20
N ASN A 466 41.06 5.43 -14.65
CA ASN A 466 41.32 4.80 -15.96
C ASN A 466 41.19 3.26 -15.94
N GLY A 467 40.89 2.66 -14.79
CA GLY A 467 40.66 1.23 -14.59
C GLY A 467 39.19 0.87 -14.47
N TYR A 468 38.92 -0.40 -14.20
CA TYR A 468 37.60 -1.00 -14.23
C TYR A 468 37.33 -1.81 -12.97
N LEU A 469 36.17 -1.63 -12.33
CA LEU A 469 35.62 -2.65 -11.45
C LEU A 469 35.29 -3.88 -12.30
N HIS A 470 35.98 -4.98 -12.02
CA HIS A 470 35.75 -6.30 -12.59
C HIS A 470 34.97 -7.15 -11.59
N ILE A 471 33.90 -7.81 -12.07
CA ILE A 471 33.13 -8.79 -11.31
C ILE A 471 33.05 -10.09 -12.13
N ALA A 472 33.63 -11.17 -11.61
CA ALA A 472 33.54 -12.51 -12.19
C ALA A 472 32.36 -13.26 -11.55
N TYR A 473 31.39 -13.66 -12.36
CA TYR A 473 30.10 -14.16 -11.90
C TYR A 473 29.51 -15.28 -12.79
N SER A 474 28.37 -15.84 -12.37
CA SER A 474 27.50 -16.65 -13.20
C SER A 474 26.04 -16.53 -12.77
N GLY A 475 25.09 -16.81 -13.66
CA GLY A 475 23.66 -16.67 -13.40
C GLY A 475 23.12 -15.32 -13.86
N SER A 476 22.33 -14.65 -13.02
CA SER A 476 21.73 -13.35 -13.36
C SER A 476 22.75 -12.20 -13.42
N ASN A 477 22.43 -11.19 -14.23
CA ASN A 477 23.09 -9.88 -14.27
C ASN A 477 22.06 -8.75 -14.12
N GLU A 478 20.85 -9.10 -13.68
CA GLU A 478 19.68 -8.23 -13.66
C GLU A 478 19.62 -7.53 -12.28
N PHE A 479 20.64 -6.68 -12.04
CA PHE A 479 20.89 -5.95 -10.81
C PHE A 479 21.71 -4.67 -11.04
N SER A 480 21.75 -3.80 -10.04
CA SER A 480 22.49 -2.55 -10.01
C SER A 480 23.80 -2.67 -9.22
N ILE A 481 24.87 -2.06 -9.72
CA ILE A 481 26.17 -1.91 -9.04
C ILE A 481 26.32 -0.45 -8.64
N ALA A 482 26.67 -0.17 -7.38
CA ALA A 482 26.90 1.20 -6.90
C ALA A 482 28.31 1.36 -6.28
N LEU A 483 28.85 2.57 -6.37
CA LEU A 483 30.05 3.00 -5.62
C LEU A 483 29.62 4.03 -4.57
N GLN A 484 29.94 3.76 -3.30
CA GLN A 484 29.48 4.55 -2.16
C GLN A 484 30.45 5.66 -1.76
N GLN A 485 29.91 6.86 -1.53
CA GLN A 485 30.65 8.02 -1.04
C GLN A 485 30.44 8.26 0.45
N HIS A 486 31.50 8.61 1.15
CA HIS A 486 31.47 9.07 2.54
C HIS A 486 30.95 10.50 2.66
N ASN A 487 30.40 10.81 3.84
CA ASN A 487 30.15 12.19 4.26
C ASN A 487 31.42 13.04 4.24
N PRO A 488 31.30 14.38 4.12
CA PRO A 488 32.46 15.25 3.98
C PRO A 488 33.51 15.17 5.10
N THR A 489 33.10 14.69 6.29
CA THR A 489 33.90 14.55 7.52
C THR A 489 34.59 13.20 7.69
N CYS A 490 34.33 12.21 6.83
CA CYS A 490 34.92 10.87 6.90
C CYS A 490 34.66 10.13 8.23
N ASN A 491 33.52 10.36 8.87
CA ASN A 491 33.12 9.75 10.15
C ASN A 491 31.76 9.03 10.02
N PRO A 492 31.66 7.70 10.21
CA PRO A 492 30.40 6.96 10.05
C PRO A 492 29.32 7.34 11.08
N ASP A 493 29.70 7.94 12.22
CA ASP A 493 28.75 8.42 13.24
C ASP A 493 27.99 9.70 12.82
N ILE A 494 28.28 10.25 11.63
CA ILE A 494 27.66 11.48 11.11
C ILE A 494 26.74 11.17 9.92
N ALA A 495 25.47 11.54 10.02
CA ALA A 495 24.48 11.33 8.98
C ALA A 495 24.56 12.43 7.88
N PRO A 496 24.24 12.11 6.61
CA PRO A 496 24.01 10.76 6.08
C PRO A 496 25.31 9.96 5.90
N TYR A 497 25.26 8.67 6.23
CA TYR A 497 26.33 7.70 5.98
C TYR A 497 25.73 6.39 5.43
N PRO A 498 26.07 5.97 4.19
CA PRO A 498 26.80 6.72 3.16
C PRO A 498 26.13 8.06 2.81
N PHE A 499 26.89 9.00 2.26
CA PHE A 499 26.39 10.36 1.99
C PHE A 499 25.65 10.49 0.66
N THR A 500 26.10 9.73 -0.34
CA THR A 500 25.43 9.48 -1.61
C THR A 500 26.11 8.30 -2.29
N TRP A 501 25.53 7.82 -3.39
CA TRP A 501 26.18 6.91 -4.32
C TRP A 501 25.64 7.09 -5.72
N ASP A 502 26.44 6.66 -6.70
CA ASP A 502 26.02 6.56 -8.10
C ASP A 502 26.00 5.09 -8.51
N SER A 503 25.09 4.74 -9.41
CA SER A 503 24.73 3.35 -9.73
C SER A 503 24.67 3.10 -11.24
N VAL A 504 25.02 1.88 -11.65
CA VAL A 504 24.95 1.40 -13.04
C VAL A 504 24.29 0.03 -13.10
N GLU A 505 23.54 -0.25 -14.16
CA GLU A 505 22.93 -1.57 -14.37
C GLU A 505 23.98 -2.56 -14.87
N ALA A 506 24.15 -3.70 -14.19
CA ALA A 506 25.18 -4.69 -14.49
C ALA A 506 25.03 -5.31 -15.88
N SER A 507 23.80 -5.40 -16.40
CA SER A 507 23.48 -5.91 -17.75
C SER A 507 24.23 -5.17 -18.86
N ARG A 508 24.37 -3.84 -18.75
CA ARG A 508 25.01 -2.99 -19.77
C ARG A 508 26.53 -3.19 -19.83
N TYR A 509 27.13 -3.76 -18.79
CA TYR A 509 28.59 -3.91 -18.63
C TYR A 509 29.04 -5.38 -18.59
N THR A 510 28.19 -6.35 -18.92
CA THR A 510 28.56 -7.76 -18.99
C THR A 510 29.08 -8.18 -20.38
N ASN A 511 29.94 -9.19 -20.41
CA ASN A 511 30.40 -9.79 -21.66
C ASN A 511 29.31 -10.67 -22.32
N THR A 512 29.46 -10.99 -23.61
CA THR A 512 28.50 -11.83 -24.35
C THR A 512 28.35 -13.25 -23.78
N ALA A 513 29.28 -13.71 -22.95
CA ALA A 513 29.21 -15.00 -22.26
C ALA A 513 28.40 -14.97 -20.95
N LYS A 514 28.05 -13.78 -20.44
CA LYS A 514 27.46 -13.56 -19.11
C LYS A 514 28.30 -14.18 -17.97
N THR A 515 29.62 -13.95 -18.01
CA THR A 515 30.58 -14.44 -17.00
C THR A 515 31.42 -13.34 -16.33
N ASP A 516 31.61 -12.19 -17.00
CA ASP A 516 32.50 -11.13 -16.53
C ASP A 516 31.87 -9.75 -16.80
N ILE A 517 31.79 -8.91 -15.77
CA ILE A 517 31.33 -7.52 -15.84
C ILE A 517 32.52 -6.57 -15.68
N TYR A 518 32.60 -5.51 -16.49
CA TYR A 518 33.66 -4.48 -16.41
C TYR A 518 33.09 -3.05 -16.44
N VAL A 519 32.98 -2.41 -15.27
CA VAL A 519 32.51 -1.02 -15.14
C VAL A 519 33.69 -0.06 -14.99
N PRO A 520 33.88 0.97 -15.84
CA PRO A 520 34.91 1.99 -15.64
C PRO A 520 34.71 2.72 -14.30
N ILE A 521 35.78 2.91 -13.51
CA ILE A 521 35.69 3.61 -12.22
C ILE A 521 35.21 5.06 -12.39
N SER A 522 35.55 5.69 -13.51
CA SER A 522 35.13 7.03 -13.91
C SER A 522 33.62 7.17 -14.19
N HIS A 523 32.87 6.08 -14.37
CA HIS A 523 31.40 6.13 -14.59
C HIS A 523 30.61 6.40 -13.30
N PHE A 524 31.20 6.21 -12.13
CA PHE A 524 30.57 6.53 -10.85
C PHE A 524 30.80 8.00 -10.50
N VAL A 525 29.77 8.82 -10.68
CA VAL A 525 29.78 10.28 -10.49
C VAL A 525 29.57 10.62 -9.01
N ILE A 526 30.64 10.45 -8.22
CA ILE A 526 30.76 10.84 -6.81
C ILE A 526 32.09 11.56 -6.56
N ASP A 527 32.29 12.14 -5.37
CA ASP A 527 33.62 12.49 -4.88
C ASP A 527 34.43 11.22 -4.58
N ARG A 528 35.11 10.69 -5.62
CA ARG A 528 35.92 9.46 -5.53
C ARG A 528 37.14 9.59 -4.61
N THR A 529 37.47 10.80 -4.11
CA THR A 529 38.47 10.99 -3.04
C THR A 529 37.94 10.56 -1.66
N LYS A 530 36.62 10.30 -1.56
CA LYS A 530 35.89 9.90 -0.35
C LYS A 530 35.11 8.60 -0.57
N SER A 531 35.65 7.67 -1.35
CA SER A 531 35.02 6.36 -1.56
C SER A 531 35.02 5.54 -0.26
N ILE A 532 34.03 4.65 -0.09
CA ILE A 532 33.95 3.69 1.03
C ILE A 532 34.05 2.25 0.53
N GLY A 533 33.31 1.91 -0.54
CA GLY A 533 33.03 0.54 -0.94
C GLY A 533 32.07 0.46 -2.11
N PHE A 534 31.83 -0.77 -2.56
CA PHE A 534 30.86 -1.08 -3.61
C PHE A 534 29.65 -1.79 -3.03
N ALA A 535 28.49 -1.60 -3.66
CA ALA A 535 27.28 -2.36 -3.38
C ALA A 535 26.77 -3.08 -4.65
N LEU A 536 26.23 -4.28 -4.47
CA LEU A 536 25.40 -5.00 -5.42
C LEU A 536 23.97 -4.94 -4.86
N LYS A 537 23.03 -4.34 -5.59
CA LYS A 537 21.68 -4.05 -5.09
C LYS A 537 20.66 -3.94 -6.21
N GLY A 538 19.39 -3.61 -5.91
CA GLY A 538 18.41 -3.37 -6.97
C GLY A 538 18.13 -4.63 -7.79
N PHE A 539 18.08 -5.80 -7.15
CA PHE A 539 17.90 -7.09 -7.81
C PHE A 539 16.45 -7.29 -8.23
N PHE A 540 16.15 -7.12 -9.52
CA PHE A 540 14.79 -7.12 -10.06
C PHE A 540 14.35 -8.48 -10.67
N THR A 541 15.07 -9.57 -10.36
CA THR A 541 14.69 -10.93 -10.78
C THR A 541 14.94 -11.96 -9.67
N ALA A 542 14.19 -13.06 -9.68
CA ALA A 542 14.38 -14.19 -8.77
C ALA A 542 15.46 -15.20 -9.27
N THR A 543 16.21 -14.85 -10.32
CA THR A 543 17.28 -15.71 -10.85
C THR A 543 18.56 -15.49 -10.04
N THR A 544 19.08 -16.58 -9.46
CA THR A 544 20.30 -16.56 -8.65
C THR A 544 21.49 -15.94 -9.40
N THR A 545 22.24 -15.10 -8.71
CA THR A 545 23.56 -14.61 -9.12
C THR A 545 24.62 -15.27 -8.24
N THR A 546 25.69 -15.83 -8.80
CA THR A 546 26.84 -16.32 -8.02
C THR A 546 28.08 -15.53 -8.42
N VAL A 547 28.60 -14.73 -7.49
CA VAL A 547 29.83 -13.95 -7.65
C VAL A 547 31.00 -14.75 -7.08
N THR A 548 32.12 -14.76 -7.81
CA THR A 548 33.34 -15.50 -7.44
C THR A 548 34.55 -14.59 -7.20
N LYS A 549 34.54 -13.39 -7.76
CA LYS A 549 35.59 -12.39 -7.55
C LYS A 549 35.07 -10.97 -7.80
N MET A 550 35.54 -10.02 -6.99
CA MET A 550 35.46 -8.58 -7.26
C MET A 550 36.85 -7.96 -7.14
N GLU A 551 37.24 -7.14 -8.11
CA GLU A 551 38.54 -6.47 -8.14
C GLU A 551 38.50 -5.18 -8.98
N ILE A 552 39.51 -4.34 -8.88
CA ILE A 552 39.76 -3.28 -9.87
C ILE A 552 40.90 -3.75 -10.77
N VAL A 553 40.72 -3.70 -12.09
CA VAL A 553 41.74 -4.07 -13.11
C VAL A 553 42.16 -2.89 -13.97
N LYS A 554 43.36 -2.98 -14.54
CA LYS A 554 43.89 -1.97 -15.49
C LYS A 554 43.21 -1.95 -16.87
N SER A 555 42.59 -3.03 -17.32
CA SER A 555 42.09 -3.14 -18.71
C SER A 555 41.07 -4.25 -18.89
N VAL A 556 40.13 -4.03 -19.82
CA VAL A 556 39.16 -5.05 -20.28
C VAL A 556 39.78 -6.03 -21.31
N PRO A 557 39.18 -7.21 -21.53
CA PRO A 557 39.59 -8.13 -22.59
C PRO A 557 39.49 -7.51 -24.00
N ASN A 558 40.35 -7.95 -24.93
CA ASN A 558 40.32 -7.47 -26.31
C ASN A 558 38.98 -7.81 -27.00
N GLY A 559 38.33 -6.79 -27.56
CA GLY A 559 37.00 -6.91 -28.18
C GLY A 559 35.83 -6.75 -27.20
N PHE A 560 36.08 -6.53 -25.90
CA PHE A 560 35.05 -6.10 -24.97
C PHE A 560 34.57 -4.68 -25.31
N LEU A 561 33.26 -4.44 -25.24
CA LEU A 561 32.63 -3.16 -25.53
C LEU A 561 32.29 -2.44 -24.23
N VAL A 562 32.90 -1.28 -23.99
CA VAL A 562 32.55 -0.41 -22.86
C VAL A 562 31.43 0.52 -23.32
N PRO A 563 30.20 0.43 -22.78
CA PRO A 563 29.10 1.31 -23.19
C PRO A 563 29.37 2.75 -22.74
N SER A 564 28.64 3.72 -23.28
CA SER A 564 28.47 5.01 -22.62
C SER A 564 27.72 4.84 -21.30
N LYS A 565 28.07 5.65 -20.28
CA LYS A 565 27.24 5.79 -19.08
C LYS A 565 25.94 6.50 -19.49
N LEU A 566 24.80 6.00 -19.03
CA LEU A 566 23.55 6.75 -19.05
C LEU A 566 23.51 7.70 -17.84
N ASP A 567 22.87 8.85 -18.01
CA ASP A 567 22.68 9.79 -16.92
C ASP A 567 21.77 9.21 -15.84
N THR A 568 22.08 9.49 -14.58
CA THR A 568 21.35 9.02 -13.40
C THR A 568 20.87 10.22 -12.60
N ALA A 569 19.60 10.20 -12.17
CA ALA A 569 19.08 11.20 -11.24
C ALA A 569 20.00 11.28 -9.99
N PRO A 570 20.49 12.48 -9.59
CA PRO A 570 21.33 12.62 -8.41
C PRO A 570 20.60 12.20 -7.14
N LEU A 571 21.25 11.36 -6.34
CA LEU A 571 20.70 10.79 -5.11
C LEU A 571 21.03 11.68 -3.91
N VAL A 572 19.98 12.18 -3.25
CA VAL A 572 20.06 13.19 -2.20
C VAL A 572 19.50 12.67 -0.88
N PHE A 573 20.35 12.61 0.15
CA PHE A 573 19.98 12.22 1.51
C PHE A 573 19.95 13.39 2.51
N ALA A 574 20.44 14.58 2.15
CA ALA A 574 20.55 15.72 3.05
C ALA A 574 20.39 17.07 2.33
N CYS A 575 20.00 18.08 3.10
CA CYS A 575 19.91 19.46 2.64
C CYS A 575 21.31 20.05 2.36
N THR A 576 21.49 20.78 1.25
CA THR A 576 22.75 21.45 0.93
C THR A 576 22.89 22.81 1.63
N ARG A 577 21.78 23.54 1.82
CA ARG A 577 21.77 24.85 2.45
C ARG A 577 22.31 24.76 3.89
N PRO A 578 23.33 25.56 4.26
CA PRO A 578 23.81 25.63 5.64
C PRO A 578 22.70 25.97 6.63
N ASN A 579 22.72 25.33 7.80
CA ASN A 579 21.74 25.50 8.88
C ASN A 579 20.26 25.23 8.49
N SER A 580 19.99 24.40 7.47
CA SER A 580 18.64 24.00 7.09
C SER A 580 18.24 22.61 7.61
N PHE A 581 16.93 22.41 7.71
CA PHE A 581 16.25 21.15 8.03
C PHE A 581 14.97 21.08 7.20
N ALA A 582 14.63 19.92 6.65
CA ALA A 582 13.45 19.75 5.79
C ALA A 582 12.61 18.55 6.22
N PHE A 583 11.32 18.80 6.43
CA PHE A 583 10.31 17.75 6.49
C PHE A 583 9.83 17.47 5.07
N ALA A 584 10.14 16.28 4.57
CA ALA A 584 9.42 15.64 3.49
C ALA A 584 8.45 14.63 4.10
N ILE A 585 7.19 14.71 3.66
CA ILE A 585 6.09 13.90 4.17
C ILE A 585 5.48 13.16 2.98
N ASP A 586 5.37 11.85 3.09
CA ASP A 586 4.99 10.97 1.99
C ASP A 586 3.55 10.44 2.18
N ASP A 587 2.95 9.99 1.08
CA ASP A 587 1.57 9.48 1.00
C ASP A 587 0.53 10.40 1.66
N GLY A 588 -0.53 9.80 2.23
CA GLY A 588 -1.27 10.33 3.36
C GLY A 588 -2.78 10.12 3.33
N SER A 589 -3.39 10.06 4.52
CA SER A 589 -4.84 9.93 4.69
C SER A 589 -5.53 11.29 4.73
N PRO A 590 -6.65 11.49 3.98
CA PRO A 590 -7.49 12.69 4.04
C PRO A 590 -7.98 13.03 5.45
N GLU A 591 -8.17 12.01 6.29
CA GLU A 591 -8.61 12.13 7.69
C GLU A 591 -7.60 12.88 8.55
N PHE A 592 -6.31 12.61 8.36
CA PHE A 592 -5.24 13.19 9.17
C PHE A 592 -4.71 14.53 8.61
N ALA A 593 -4.95 14.81 7.33
CA ALA A 593 -4.49 16.03 6.67
C ALA A 593 -4.84 17.34 7.43
N PRO A 594 -6.04 17.53 8.01
CA PRO A 594 -6.35 18.75 8.78
C PRO A 594 -5.44 18.94 10.00
N ARG A 595 -5.11 17.86 10.72
CA ARG A 595 -4.21 17.90 11.90
C ARG A 595 -2.76 18.15 11.52
N VAL A 596 -2.30 17.57 10.41
CA VAL A 596 -0.97 17.84 9.85
C VAL A 596 -0.86 19.32 9.46
N VAL A 597 -1.85 19.83 8.73
CA VAL A 597 -1.92 21.23 8.29
C VAL A 597 -2.01 22.20 9.46
N GLU A 598 -2.83 21.93 10.47
CA GLU A 598 -2.90 22.73 11.70
C GLU A 598 -1.55 22.74 12.44
N THR A 599 -0.91 21.58 12.58
CA THR A 599 0.37 21.44 13.30
C THR A 599 1.50 22.21 12.61
N ILE A 600 1.68 22.07 11.30
CA ILE A 600 2.74 22.77 10.55
C ILE A 600 2.47 24.27 10.45
N ALA A 601 1.20 24.69 10.40
CA ALA A 601 0.82 26.10 10.45
C ALA A 601 1.06 26.73 11.83
N ALA A 602 0.71 26.03 12.92
CA ALA A 602 0.98 26.47 14.29
C ALA A 602 2.48 26.54 14.61
N ALA A 603 3.28 25.64 14.05
CA ALA A 603 4.74 25.69 14.09
C ALA A 603 5.35 26.79 13.19
N GLY A 604 4.58 27.38 12.28
CA GLY A 604 5.04 28.40 11.34
C GLY A 604 5.97 27.89 10.23
N ILE A 605 5.98 26.58 9.95
CA ILE A 605 6.94 25.95 9.03
C ILE A 605 6.33 25.67 7.65
N LYS A 606 7.19 25.42 6.66
CA LYS A 606 6.79 24.96 5.33
C LYS A 606 7.49 23.63 5.02
N VAL A 607 6.68 22.57 4.93
CA VAL A 607 7.11 21.19 4.58
C VAL A 607 6.90 20.91 3.09
N THR A 608 7.43 19.76 2.64
CA THR A 608 7.22 19.19 1.30
C THR A 608 6.39 17.92 1.40
N PHE A 609 5.49 17.71 0.45
CA PHE A 609 4.71 16.48 0.33
C PHE A 609 5.11 15.71 -0.93
N PHE A 610 5.36 14.41 -0.83
CA PHE A 610 5.47 13.51 -1.97
C PHE A 610 4.14 12.76 -2.11
N THR A 611 3.47 12.90 -3.25
CA THR A 611 2.09 12.43 -3.43
C THR A 611 2.01 11.35 -4.51
N VAL A 612 1.12 10.39 -4.30
CA VAL A 612 0.87 9.26 -5.20
C VAL A 612 -0.19 9.67 -6.22
N GLY A 613 0.09 9.44 -7.51
CA GLY A 613 -0.71 10.00 -8.60
C GLY A 613 -2.15 9.46 -8.70
N ALA A 614 -2.39 8.16 -8.51
CA ALA A 614 -3.72 7.57 -8.72
C ALA A 614 -4.78 8.07 -7.71
N PRO A 615 -4.51 8.13 -6.39
CA PRO A 615 -5.46 8.71 -5.42
C PRO A 615 -5.84 10.18 -5.67
N LEU A 616 -5.04 10.95 -6.42
CA LEU A 616 -5.42 12.33 -6.81
C LEU A 616 -6.58 12.36 -7.83
N LEU A 617 -6.73 11.30 -8.63
CA LEU A 617 -7.74 11.20 -9.68
C LEU A 617 -9.07 10.63 -9.19
N ASP A 618 -9.05 9.88 -8.09
CA ASP A 618 -10.26 9.45 -7.39
C ASP A 618 -10.79 10.60 -6.51
N GLU A 619 -11.96 11.13 -6.87
CA GLU A 619 -12.61 12.22 -6.14
C GLU A 619 -13.11 11.79 -4.75
N SER A 620 -13.33 10.49 -4.52
CA SER A 620 -13.77 9.95 -3.23
C SER A 620 -12.72 10.14 -2.13
N THR A 621 -11.43 10.14 -2.49
CA THR A 621 -10.33 10.42 -1.56
C THR A 621 -10.29 11.88 -1.12
N ASN A 622 -10.83 12.81 -1.92
CA ASN A 622 -10.71 14.25 -1.71
C ASN A 622 -9.23 14.77 -1.63
N LEU A 623 -8.21 13.95 -1.89
CA LEU A 623 -6.78 14.31 -1.76
C LEU A 623 -6.38 15.47 -2.67
N THR A 624 -6.95 15.54 -3.87
CA THR A 624 -6.75 16.67 -4.79
C THR A 624 -7.09 18.02 -4.14
N ASN A 625 -8.11 18.10 -3.28
CA ASN A 625 -8.46 19.33 -2.57
C ASN A 625 -7.54 19.59 -1.37
N VAL A 626 -7.07 18.53 -0.70
CA VAL A 626 -6.06 18.60 0.38
C VAL A 626 -4.75 19.20 -0.14
N TYR A 627 -4.16 18.63 -1.19
CA TYR A 627 -2.89 19.13 -1.72
C TYR A 627 -3.03 20.50 -2.41
N LYS A 628 -4.17 20.80 -3.04
CA LYS A 628 -4.49 22.19 -3.46
C LYS A 628 -4.45 23.17 -2.30
N ASN A 629 -5.03 22.81 -1.15
CA ASN A 629 -5.00 23.66 0.03
C ASN A 629 -3.55 23.84 0.54
N MET A 630 -2.78 22.77 0.66
CA MET A 630 -1.36 22.81 1.03
C MET A 630 -0.53 23.70 0.09
N LEU A 631 -0.74 23.61 -1.22
CA LEU A 631 -0.11 24.48 -2.22
C LEU A 631 -0.49 25.96 -2.02
N THR A 632 -1.78 26.28 -1.78
CA THR A 632 -2.19 27.67 -1.48
C THR A 632 -1.60 28.22 -0.17
N GLN A 633 -1.25 27.34 0.76
CA GLN A 633 -0.52 27.69 1.98
C GLN A 633 1.01 27.76 1.78
N GLY A 634 1.51 27.57 0.56
CA GLY A 634 2.93 27.69 0.22
C GLY A 634 3.78 26.46 0.54
N HIS A 635 3.18 25.28 0.73
CA HIS A 635 3.92 24.02 0.80
C HIS A 635 4.40 23.59 -0.59
N GLN A 636 5.38 22.67 -0.65
CA GLN A 636 5.84 22.06 -1.89
C GLN A 636 5.10 20.71 -2.06
N VAL A 637 4.75 20.35 -3.29
CA VAL A 637 4.26 19.00 -3.63
C VAL A 637 5.14 18.43 -4.74
N ALA A 638 5.44 17.14 -4.66
CA ALA A 638 6.42 16.42 -5.47
C ALA A 638 5.95 14.99 -5.82
N TYR A 639 6.64 14.34 -6.76
CA TYR A 639 6.23 13.07 -7.37
C TYR A 639 6.58 11.86 -6.50
N HIS A 640 5.63 10.93 -6.34
CA HIS A 640 5.81 9.67 -5.59
C HIS A 640 5.38 8.42 -6.37
N SER A 641 5.35 8.50 -7.71
CA SER A 641 4.82 7.51 -8.67
C SER A 641 3.29 7.38 -8.67
N TYR A 642 2.75 6.66 -9.66
CA TYR A 642 1.32 6.64 -9.91
C TYR A 642 0.59 5.66 -9.00
N THR A 643 1.14 4.45 -8.79
CA THR A 643 0.55 3.41 -7.93
C THR A 643 1.44 3.02 -6.74
N HIS A 644 2.33 3.92 -6.30
CA HIS A 644 3.26 3.71 -5.19
C HIS A 644 3.96 2.32 -5.15
N PRO A 645 4.74 1.91 -6.17
CA PRO A 645 5.34 0.59 -6.20
C PRO A 645 6.87 0.58 -5.97
N PRO A 646 7.47 -0.57 -5.59
CA PRO A 646 8.92 -0.69 -5.51
C PRO A 646 9.55 -0.54 -6.91
N MET A 647 10.08 0.65 -7.23
CA MET A 647 10.30 1.08 -8.61
C MET A 647 11.44 0.33 -9.31
N GLU A 648 12.56 0.06 -8.65
CA GLU A 648 13.66 -0.69 -9.28
C GLU A 648 13.25 -2.14 -9.60
N GLY A 649 12.36 -2.74 -8.79
CA GLY A 649 11.76 -4.06 -8.99
C GLY A 649 10.68 -4.12 -10.08
N LEU A 650 10.60 -3.14 -10.99
CA LEU A 650 9.67 -3.14 -12.13
C LEU A 650 10.17 -4.11 -13.22
N PRO A 651 9.33 -5.00 -13.79
CA PRO A 651 9.76 -6.07 -14.70
C PRO A 651 10.24 -5.57 -16.06
N SER A 652 9.98 -4.31 -16.41
CA SER A 652 10.52 -3.67 -17.62
C SER A 652 10.80 -2.18 -17.37
N LEU A 653 11.71 -1.58 -18.15
CA LEU A 653 11.94 -0.14 -18.14
C LEU A 653 10.67 0.65 -18.56
N ALA A 654 9.86 0.07 -19.44
CA ALA A 654 8.64 0.72 -19.91
C ALA A 654 7.57 0.84 -18.81
N ALA A 655 7.53 -0.10 -17.86
CA ALA A 655 6.64 0.01 -16.70
C ALA A 655 7.17 1.03 -15.66
N ILE A 656 8.49 1.28 -15.59
CA ILE A 656 9.07 2.44 -14.88
C ILE A 656 8.62 3.75 -15.52
N ASP A 657 8.68 3.83 -16.86
CA ASP A 657 8.23 5.01 -17.60
C ASP A 657 6.73 5.29 -17.41
N TRP A 658 5.90 4.26 -17.35
CA TRP A 658 4.46 4.39 -17.15
C TRP A 658 4.13 4.96 -15.76
N GLU A 659 4.73 4.41 -14.70
CA GLU A 659 4.58 4.92 -13.33
C GLU A 659 4.99 6.40 -13.20
N ILE A 660 6.11 6.78 -13.82
CA ILE A 660 6.59 8.17 -13.82
C ILE A 660 5.66 9.06 -14.63
N GLN A 661 5.25 8.65 -15.84
CA GLN A 661 4.42 9.48 -16.71
C GLN A 661 3.00 9.65 -16.18
N GLN A 662 2.38 8.61 -15.61
CA GLN A 662 1.03 8.73 -15.05
C GLN A 662 0.99 9.56 -13.76
N ASP A 663 2.06 9.58 -12.97
CA ASP A 663 2.19 10.53 -11.85
C ASP A 663 2.32 11.98 -12.34
N ILE A 664 3.20 12.22 -13.32
CA ILE A 664 3.32 13.53 -13.99
C ILE A 664 1.96 13.99 -14.54
N ASP A 665 1.25 13.12 -15.28
CA ASP A 665 -0.05 13.42 -15.88
C ASP A 665 -1.11 13.70 -14.80
N ALA A 666 -1.17 12.88 -13.75
CA ALA A 666 -2.13 13.02 -12.66
C ALA A 666 -1.92 14.31 -11.86
N VAL A 667 -0.70 14.57 -11.39
CA VAL A 667 -0.33 15.80 -10.65
C VAL A 667 -0.53 17.05 -11.52
N THR A 668 -0.17 17.00 -12.81
CA THR A 668 -0.38 18.13 -13.73
C THR A 668 -1.88 18.39 -13.96
N LYS A 669 -2.69 17.34 -14.20
CA LYS A 669 -4.14 17.43 -14.41
C LYS A 669 -4.88 17.93 -13.17
N THR A 670 -4.50 17.44 -12.00
CA THR A 670 -5.25 17.67 -10.75
C THR A 670 -4.81 18.93 -10.01
N LEU A 671 -3.50 19.11 -9.81
CA LEU A 671 -2.92 20.17 -8.99
C LEU A 671 -2.40 21.35 -9.82
N GLY A 672 -2.17 21.16 -11.13
CA GLY A 672 -1.72 22.23 -12.04
C GLY A 672 -0.25 22.61 -11.89
N ILE A 673 0.59 21.69 -11.40
CA ILE A 673 2.03 21.90 -11.15
C ILE A 673 2.88 20.82 -11.84
N THR A 674 4.18 21.09 -11.96
CA THR A 674 5.22 20.12 -12.33
C THR A 674 6.35 20.15 -11.31
N SER A 675 7.02 19.02 -11.09
CA SER A 675 8.10 18.88 -10.11
C SER A 675 9.42 18.43 -10.77
N THR A 676 10.57 18.79 -10.18
CA THR A 676 11.89 18.17 -10.47
C THR A 676 12.38 17.36 -9.26
N TYR A 677 11.45 16.89 -8.44
CA TYR A 677 11.68 16.17 -7.19
C TYR A 677 10.84 14.90 -7.22
N PHE A 678 11.49 13.76 -7.09
CA PHE A 678 10.87 12.44 -7.03
C PHE A 678 11.43 11.66 -5.85
N ARG A 679 10.58 10.96 -5.10
CA ARG A 679 10.99 9.97 -4.09
C ARG A 679 10.47 8.60 -4.51
N PRO A 680 11.29 7.54 -4.49
CA PRO A 680 10.79 6.19 -4.74
C PRO A 680 9.90 5.73 -3.58
N PRO A 681 8.77 5.06 -3.86
CA PRO A 681 8.11 4.20 -2.89
C PRO A 681 9.07 3.20 -2.27
N PHE A 682 8.87 2.91 -0.98
CA PHE A 682 9.72 2.00 -0.19
C PHE A 682 11.21 2.38 -0.14
N GLY A 683 11.64 3.56 -0.60
CA GLY A 683 13.06 3.92 -0.73
C GLY A 683 13.81 3.23 -1.88
N THR A 684 13.14 2.35 -2.63
CA THR A 684 13.79 1.44 -3.58
C THR A 684 14.59 2.15 -4.67
N GLU A 685 15.92 2.01 -4.59
CA GLU A 685 16.86 2.66 -5.49
C GLU A 685 17.74 1.66 -6.24
N GLY A 686 17.90 1.94 -7.53
CA GLY A 686 18.98 1.42 -8.35
C GLY A 686 19.12 2.24 -9.63
N ALA A 687 19.91 1.73 -10.55
CA ALA A 687 20.30 2.42 -11.76
C ALA A 687 19.12 2.60 -12.73
N ARG A 688 18.21 1.61 -12.84
CA ARG A 688 17.13 1.64 -13.83
C ARG A 688 16.15 2.77 -13.52
N VAL A 689 15.62 2.82 -12.29
CA VAL A 689 14.71 3.91 -11.89
C VAL A 689 15.37 5.29 -12.02
N ARG A 690 16.65 5.43 -11.63
CA ARG A 690 17.38 6.71 -11.72
C ARG A 690 17.66 7.15 -13.16
N GLN A 691 17.87 6.21 -14.09
CA GLN A 691 18.07 6.50 -15.51
C GLN A 691 16.76 6.86 -16.21
N ARG A 692 15.66 6.17 -15.89
CA ARG A 692 14.34 6.51 -16.44
C ARG A 692 13.85 7.87 -15.95
N LEU A 693 14.03 8.18 -14.67
CA LEU A 693 13.76 9.52 -14.13
C LEU A 693 14.56 10.60 -14.87
N ALA A 694 15.89 10.45 -15.00
CA ALA A 694 16.73 11.44 -15.69
C ALA A 694 16.39 11.62 -17.18
N ALA A 695 15.88 10.57 -17.83
CA ALA A 695 15.45 10.61 -19.23
C ALA A 695 14.05 11.23 -19.44
N LEU A 696 13.20 11.27 -18.41
CA LEU A 696 11.81 11.76 -18.49
C LEU A 696 11.60 13.13 -17.84
N ILE A 697 12.33 13.44 -16.77
CA ILE A 697 12.17 14.67 -15.98
C ILE A 697 13.51 15.43 -15.97
N PRO A 698 13.61 16.59 -16.66
CA PRO A 698 14.80 17.44 -16.61
C PRO A 698 15.15 17.88 -15.18
N ASP A 699 16.44 17.94 -14.87
CA ASP A 699 17.01 18.38 -13.59
C ASP A 699 16.43 17.67 -12.34
N VAL A 700 15.92 16.44 -12.52
CA VAL A 700 15.26 15.66 -11.47
C VAL A 700 16.22 15.19 -10.37
N LYS A 701 15.79 15.36 -9.13
CA LYS A 701 16.51 15.00 -7.92
C LYS A 701 15.81 13.81 -7.27
N PHE A 702 16.56 12.76 -6.95
CA PHE A 702 16.07 11.53 -6.32
C PHE A 702 16.21 11.67 -4.81
N ILE A 703 15.08 11.82 -4.11
CA ILE A 703 15.03 12.31 -2.72
C ILE A 703 14.87 11.16 -1.73
N GLY A 704 15.99 10.75 -1.13
CA GLY A 704 16.01 9.88 0.05
C GLY A 704 15.80 10.67 1.34
N TRP A 705 16.40 10.22 2.44
CA TRP A 705 16.32 10.83 3.77
C TRP A 705 17.61 10.63 4.59
N SER A 706 17.80 11.45 5.63
CA SER A 706 18.84 11.32 6.65
C SER A 706 18.29 11.28 8.08
N VAL A 707 16.95 11.25 8.21
CA VAL A 707 16.20 11.05 9.45
C VAL A 707 14.96 10.22 9.09
N ASP A 708 14.82 9.01 9.63
CA ASP A 708 13.63 8.18 9.48
C ASP A 708 12.87 8.09 10.81
N VAL A 709 11.57 8.36 10.81
CA VAL A 709 10.71 8.11 11.98
C VAL A 709 10.44 6.61 12.17
N GLN A 710 10.54 5.80 11.11
CA GLN A 710 10.16 4.39 11.07
C GLN A 710 8.71 4.15 11.53
N ASP A 711 7.80 5.03 11.12
CA ASP A 711 6.36 4.91 11.33
C ASP A 711 5.81 3.64 10.67
N TRP A 712 6.28 3.34 9.46
CA TRP A 712 6.05 2.08 8.75
C TRP A 712 6.38 0.81 9.56
N LEU A 713 7.24 0.91 10.58
CA LEU A 713 7.63 -0.19 11.47
C LEU A 713 6.97 -0.11 12.86
N TRP A 714 6.74 1.09 13.39
CA TRP A 714 6.36 1.28 14.80
C TRP A 714 4.97 1.87 15.03
N ALA A 715 4.36 2.57 14.07
CA ALA A 715 3.19 3.41 14.29
C ALA A 715 1.94 2.64 14.75
N SER A 716 1.81 1.38 14.34
CA SER A 716 0.72 0.45 14.70
C SER A 716 1.18 -0.65 15.68
N THR A 717 2.27 -0.43 16.42
CA THR A 717 2.78 -1.37 17.44
C THR A 717 2.42 -0.92 18.85
N ASP A 718 2.59 -1.79 19.85
CA ASP A 718 2.49 -1.44 21.29
C ASP A 718 3.57 -0.45 21.78
N THR A 719 4.50 -0.02 20.92
CA THR A 719 5.61 0.88 21.24
C THR A 719 5.79 2.01 20.19
N PRO A 720 4.75 2.78 19.88
CA PRO A 720 4.81 3.76 18.79
C PRO A 720 5.73 4.94 19.12
N GLU A 721 6.07 5.16 20.40
CA GLU A 721 7.01 6.18 20.87
C GLU A 721 8.45 5.96 20.38
N LYS A 722 8.79 4.75 19.88
CA LYS A 722 10.07 4.50 19.21
C LYS A 722 10.31 5.43 18.03
N GLN A 723 9.25 5.94 17.39
CA GLN A 723 9.38 6.95 16.34
C GLN A 723 10.13 8.19 16.81
N LEU A 724 9.90 8.64 18.05
CA LEU A 724 10.65 9.74 18.67
C LEU A 724 12.11 9.35 18.89
N THR A 725 12.37 8.14 19.39
CA THR A 725 13.74 7.64 19.64
C THR A 725 14.57 7.57 18.35
N ASN A 726 13.97 7.11 17.24
CA ASN A 726 14.65 7.02 15.94
C ASN A 726 14.95 8.42 15.39
N PHE A 727 13.94 9.30 15.42
CA PHE A 727 14.08 10.70 14.99
C PHE A 727 15.15 11.43 15.80
N GLU A 728 15.15 11.31 17.13
CA GLU A 728 16.19 11.90 17.99
C GLU A 728 17.58 11.34 17.67
N ALA A 729 17.71 10.03 17.43
CA ALA A 729 18.99 9.39 17.13
C ALA A 729 19.60 9.88 15.81
N ASP A 730 18.82 9.98 14.73
CA ASP A 730 19.33 10.45 13.43
C ASP A 730 19.55 11.97 13.39
N VAL A 731 18.70 12.74 14.07
CA VAL A 731 18.95 14.19 14.28
C VAL A 731 20.23 14.41 15.08
N ALA A 732 20.53 13.57 16.09
CA ALA A 732 21.76 13.64 16.87
C ALA A 732 23.02 13.28 16.06
N LYS A 733 22.93 12.38 15.08
CA LYS A 733 23.99 12.13 14.06
C LYS A 733 24.16 13.31 13.09
N GLY A 734 23.30 14.33 13.15
CA GLY A 734 23.36 15.53 12.33
C GLY A 734 22.36 15.58 11.17
N GLY A 735 21.54 14.54 10.99
CA GLY A 735 20.55 14.42 9.91
C GLY A 735 19.63 15.63 9.77
N ASN A 736 19.15 15.88 8.55
CA ASN A 736 18.37 17.08 8.26
C ASN A 736 17.28 16.97 7.18
N LEU A 737 17.10 15.79 6.56
CA LEU A 737 16.03 15.54 5.60
C LEU A 737 15.20 14.35 6.11
N VAL A 738 13.97 14.62 6.52
CA VAL A 738 13.06 13.64 7.14
C VAL A 738 12.35 12.80 6.08
N VAL A 739 12.01 11.57 6.42
CA VAL A 739 10.86 10.83 5.88
C VAL A 739 9.85 10.56 7.01
N MET A 740 8.57 10.69 6.71
CA MET A 740 7.43 10.30 7.54
C MET A 740 6.15 10.30 6.69
N HIS A 741 5.11 9.61 7.11
CA HIS A 741 3.84 9.49 6.40
C HIS A 741 2.69 10.02 7.26
N TYR A 742 1.65 10.61 6.65
CA TYR A 742 0.41 10.93 7.38
C TYR A 742 -0.67 9.86 7.20
N LEU A 743 -0.26 8.60 7.38
CA LEU A 743 -1.11 7.40 7.30
C LEU A 743 -1.56 6.88 8.68
N PHE A 744 -0.97 7.35 9.78
CA PHE A 744 -1.20 6.81 11.13
C PHE A 744 -1.46 7.91 12.16
N ASP A 745 -2.45 7.69 13.05
CA ASP A 745 -2.79 8.62 14.13
C ASP A 745 -1.61 8.89 15.08
N SER A 746 -0.82 7.87 15.41
CA SER A 746 0.31 8.00 16.33
C SER A 746 1.42 8.90 15.75
N THR A 747 1.79 8.70 14.49
CA THR A 747 2.76 9.51 13.75
C THR A 747 2.31 10.98 13.64
N VAL A 748 1.02 11.19 13.34
CA VAL A 748 0.42 12.53 13.27
C VAL A 748 0.35 13.19 14.65
N SER A 749 0.18 12.41 15.73
CA SER A 749 0.23 12.87 17.12
C SER A 749 1.66 13.20 17.60
N TYR A 750 2.69 12.55 17.04
CA TYR A 750 4.10 12.87 17.33
C TYR A 750 4.70 13.98 16.47
N LEU A 751 4.06 14.39 15.37
CA LEU A 751 4.50 15.50 14.52
C LEU A 751 4.87 16.80 15.29
N PRO A 752 4.10 17.27 16.30
CA PRO A 752 4.51 18.43 17.11
C PRO A 752 5.85 18.22 17.83
N GLN A 753 6.13 17.00 18.28
CA GLN A 753 7.36 16.66 19.00
C GLN A 753 8.56 16.51 18.03
N PHE A 754 8.37 15.88 16.86
CA PHE A 754 9.40 15.86 15.80
C PHE A 754 9.82 17.29 15.42
N ILE A 755 8.85 18.20 15.27
CA ILE A 755 9.10 19.62 15.01
C ILE A 755 9.84 20.28 16.18
N GLU A 756 9.45 20.04 17.44
CA GLU A 756 10.14 20.60 18.61
C GLU A 756 11.61 20.12 18.70
N ILE A 757 11.87 18.84 18.42
CA ILE A 757 13.22 18.25 18.36
C ILE A 757 14.03 18.90 17.23
N ALA A 758 13.46 19.04 16.03
CA ALA A 758 14.11 19.71 14.91
C ALA A 758 14.42 21.19 15.22
N GLN A 759 13.50 21.93 15.84
CA GLN A 759 13.71 23.31 16.26
C GLN A 759 14.82 23.47 17.31
N LYS A 760 14.97 22.52 18.25
CA LYS A 760 16.06 22.49 19.25
C LYS A 760 17.46 22.41 18.63
N THR A 761 17.59 21.97 17.37
CA THR A 761 18.88 21.99 16.65
C THR A 761 19.36 23.40 16.26
N GLY A 762 18.48 24.40 16.29
CA GLY A 762 18.76 25.75 15.78
C GLY A 762 18.80 25.86 14.25
N LYS A 763 18.54 24.78 13.51
CA LYS A 763 18.36 24.80 12.05
C LYS A 763 17.02 25.47 11.68
N GLN A 764 16.97 26.09 10.50
CA GLN A 764 15.74 26.62 9.91
C GLN A 764 14.95 25.49 9.22
N LEU A 765 13.68 25.33 9.62
CA LEU A 765 12.77 24.32 9.05
C LEU A 765 12.12 24.87 7.77
N MET A 766 12.36 24.21 6.64
CA MET A 766 11.96 24.67 5.30
C MET A 766 11.64 23.51 4.34
N ARG A 767 11.28 23.83 3.10
CA ARG A 767 10.92 22.87 2.05
C ARG A 767 12.16 22.27 1.38
N VAL A 768 12.01 21.17 0.64
CA VAL A 768 13.12 20.46 0.02
C VAL A 768 13.74 21.27 -1.13
N ASP A 769 12.95 22.02 -1.89
CA ASP A 769 13.50 22.95 -2.90
C ASP A 769 14.32 24.10 -2.27
N GLN A 770 13.82 24.69 -1.19
CA GLN A 770 14.53 25.71 -0.43
C GLN A 770 15.80 25.17 0.24
N CYS A 771 15.79 23.92 0.73
CA CYS A 771 16.92 23.30 1.42
C CYS A 771 18.02 22.76 0.46
N LEU A 772 17.66 22.45 -0.79
CA LEU A 772 18.60 22.14 -1.88
C LEU A 772 19.00 23.36 -2.71
N GLU A 773 18.62 24.56 -2.27
CA GLU A 773 18.96 25.84 -2.88
C GLU A 773 18.54 25.98 -4.36
N ASP A 774 17.39 25.40 -4.71
CA ASP A 774 16.88 25.45 -6.08
C ASP A 774 16.61 26.90 -6.54
N PRO A 775 17.07 27.31 -7.73
CA PRO A 775 16.88 28.68 -8.22
C PRO A 775 15.42 29.06 -8.47
N ASN A 776 14.50 28.08 -8.53
CA ASN A 776 13.06 28.30 -8.69
C ASN A 776 12.30 28.31 -7.35
N ALA A 777 12.98 28.00 -6.23
CA ALA A 777 12.36 28.02 -4.92
C ALA A 777 11.91 29.44 -4.53
N PRO A 778 10.73 29.60 -3.89
CA PRO A 778 10.31 30.88 -3.35
C PRO A 778 11.24 31.33 -2.21
N PRO A 779 11.33 32.65 -1.95
CA PRO A 779 12.09 33.19 -0.82
C PRO A 779 11.74 32.53 0.52
N LEU A 780 12.74 32.52 1.43
CA LEU A 780 12.59 32.15 2.84
C LEU A 780 11.78 33.21 3.61
#